data_AF-A0A6M8VV46-F1
#
_entry.id   AF-A0A6M8VV46-F1
#
_cell.length_a   1.000
_cell.length_b   1.000
_cell.length_c   1.000
_cell.angle_alpha   90.00
_cell.angle_beta   90.00
_cell.angle_gamma   90.00
#
_symmetry.space_group_name_H-M   'P 1'
#
loop_
_entity.id
_entity.type
_entity.pdbx_description
1 polymer ?
#
loop_
_entity_poly.entity_id
_entity_poly.type
_entity_poly.pdbx_seq_one_letter_code
_entity_poly.pdbx_strand_id
1 'polypeptide(L)'
;MTSKKLTTAILACGLLLRAALPSEAEAQTLIITGDGSYYSSPVSEKLPQINNPQPAATPQYQPQPQPQPQPQPQYQPQQRPQIQVQSRPQPKIDPRTQWNPAEVSPRPGFQVWDYAPQQPLSPQVKRQLAQAAAQGDKTLLEAVKALSYYHPEMAEAIVAEAAGLTQTMGMGAAVTTSAIAEASAIGSSGLYLSLGGAALVAGGSAALLGAAAGSGDSTGGAAAPTSSADPDFAVDLEFVLSGGLGQINADAAYSRSTGSGVITAVVDSGIMPDHADFAGRIAAGSVDYIDGGGVTTDLTGHGSHVSGIIAATRDGLGIQGVAYNSQILPLRAFADEDDPVDTNDLADAINYAYLTGNANIINNSWNTEGIFINDIADQTAFNLAFGPLSTALQNAVTVGDAAVVFAAGNDDNNPEVGSISGMPLLFPALEDNWLTVVAVDNTNTIAPFSNYCGTAQDFCLAAPGVNIISTIPYDTATEDRVLDGLAAFSGTSMAAPHVSGALALLLDEFLGLTVPEAIDILLATANDGFAGYDINIHGQGVLDLDAAFVAVGPVSIPAGLSVGGAGFAAASSSLSGSPVFGSTLNAALADAPVITLDSYNRAFAGNLGQYLHDGYDSFSASRSFLNFTREKARKVYLGEGTSLGFRTTADTETLFRNESTDAAPSLRDLRLTSTQGAYGFTAGYNAPAAQSLDGYNSYGIAAADMVIDSALGNSYFNLFADDDNISFAGRTSWGVGTFTLGSTYGAVTSAEDSGAAFASVAEYGLPLGEKLRSRFQAGAMTESQGLFGLAGTGAFATGRGTTGFAGIGFDYELSSGLRLIADYQYGLSSMRGAEGSLIGGFENVASDSFSIGVTGADLAYKHDRFGFLFSQPLRVSSGSAHITTPAMRDAAGNILQSAQNASLAATGRELNLQTWYGLPLSENGEDSRLKIGAAFRHQPGHVKQADAEAIGMFQLSHKF
;
A
#
# COMPACT_ATOMS: atom_id res chain seq x y z
N MET A 1 37.74 28.70 35.45
CA MET A 1 37.28 27.75 36.48
C MET A 1 38.20 26.53 36.50
N THR A 2 38.55 25.98 37.66
CA THR A 2 39.36 24.75 37.77
C THR A 2 38.51 23.51 37.45
N SER A 3 39.05 22.56 36.68
CA SER A 3 38.33 21.39 36.16
C SER A 3 37.56 20.58 37.21
N LYS A 4 38.05 20.56 38.46
CA LYS A 4 37.39 19.89 39.58
C LYS A 4 35.97 20.39 39.89
N LYS A 5 35.66 21.69 39.74
CA LYS A 5 34.30 22.19 40.01
C LYS A 5 33.29 21.76 38.93
N LEU A 6 33.75 21.67 37.69
CA LEU A 6 32.95 21.21 36.55
C LEU A 6 32.66 19.71 36.67
N THR A 7 33.67 18.89 37.02
CA THR A 7 33.51 17.45 37.22
C THR A 7 32.54 17.13 38.36
N THR A 8 32.61 17.85 39.48
CA THR A 8 31.69 17.66 40.61
C THR A 8 30.25 18.06 40.26
N ALA A 9 30.06 19.13 39.48
CA ALA A 9 28.72 19.55 39.01
C ALA A 9 28.10 18.52 38.06
N ILE A 10 28.88 17.97 37.12
CA ILE A 10 28.44 16.93 36.18
C ILE A 10 28.04 15.65 36.94
N LEU A 11 28.84 15.21 37.93
CA LEU A 11 28.55 14.03 38.75
C LEU A 11 27.31 14.22 39.64
N ALA A 12 27.13 15.40 40.23
CA ALA A 12 25.94 15.71 41.03
C ALA A 12 24.65 15.72 40.16
N CYS A 13 24.74 16.23 38.93
CA CYS A 13 23.63 16.22 37.97
C CYS A 13 23.27 14.80 37.50
N GLY A 14 24.26 13.95 37.20
CA GLY A 14 24.00 12.55 36.79
C GLY A 14 23.28 11.75 37.87
N LEU A 15 23.55 12.04 39.15
CA LEU A 15 22.86 11.43 40.30
C LEU A 15 21.41 11.93 40.47
N LEU A 16 21.14 13.22 40.19
CA LEU A 16 19.79 13.80 40.25
C LEU A 16 18.87 13.28 39.14
N LEU A 17 19.38 13.09 37.93
CA LEU A 17 18.62 12.51 36.80
C LEU A 17 18.23 11.05 37.07
N ARG A 18 19.13 10.26 37.68
CA ARG A 18 18.86 8.85 38.02
C ARG A 18 17.81 8.68 39.12
N ALA A 19 17.63 9.69 39.98
CA ALA A 19 16.61 9.69 41.02
C ALA A 19 15.22 10.08 40.49
N ALA A 20 15.13 10.66 39.28
CA ALA A 20 13.90 11.17 38.68
C ALA A 20 13.32 10.28 37.57
N LEU A 21 14.07 9.30 37.06
CA LEU A 21 13.65 8.45 35.94
C LEU A 21 13.25 7.03 36.41
N PRO A 22 12.19 6.42 35.85
CA PRO A 22 11.85 5.02 36.09
C PRO A 22 12.91 4.07 35.52
N SER A 23 13.01 2.86 36.07
CA SER A 23 14.11 1.91 35.85
C SER A 23 14.24 1.32 34.43
N GLU A 24 13.31 1.63 33.53
CA GLU A 24 13.22 1.06 32.18
C GLU A 24 13.44 2.08 31.04
N ALA A 25 13.83 3.33 31.34
CA ALA A 25 14.01 4.36 30.31
C ALA A 25 15.30 4.15 29.47
N GLU A 26 15.17 4.06 28.14
CA GLU A 26 16.30 4.18 27.21
C GLU A 26 16.77 5.64 27.14
N ALA A 27 17.92 5.93 27.75
CA ALA A 27 18.50 7.28 27.78
C ALA A 27 19.58 7.43 26.70
N GLN A 28 19.38 8.34 25.74
CA GLN A 28 20.43 8.82 24.85
C GLN A 28 20.98 10.14 25.38
N THR A 29 22.31 10.22 25.55
CA THR A 29 22.97 11.47 25.95
C THR A 29 23.64 12.10 24.74
N LEU A 30 23.29 13.35 24.44
CA LEU A 30 23.91 14.16 23.40
C LEU A 30 24.63 15.36 24.03
N ILE A 31 25.92 15.51 23.78
CA ILE A 31 26.73 16.63 24.25
C ILE A 31 27.14 17.46 23.03
N ILE A 32 26.77 18.75 22.98
CA ILE A 32 27.13 19.68 21.91
C ILE A 32 28.01 20.80 22.49
N THR A 33 29.18 21.04 21.90
CA THR A 33 30.14 22.08 22.32
C THR A 33 29.96 23.38 21.55
N GLY A 34 30.51 24.48 22.09
CA GLY A 34 30.33 25.84 21.55
C GLY A 34 30.92 26.10 20.16
N ASP A 35 31.66 25.14 19.60
CA ASP A 35 32.21 25.13 18.24
C ASP A 35 31.35 24.32 17.25
N GLY A 36 30.23 23.73 17.71
CA GLY A 36 29.32 22.95 16.87
C GLY A 36 29.64 21.45 16.80
N SER A 37 30.67 20.95 17.51
CA SER A 37 30.94 19.51 17.57
C SER A 37 30.04 18.78 18.59
N TYR A 38 29.74 17.49 18.35
CA TYR A 38 28.85 16.71 19.20
C TYR A 38 29.34 15.29 19.51
N TYR A 39 28.83 14.72 20.60
CA TYR A 39 29.05 13.34 21.04
C TYR A 39 27.71 12.70 21.43
N SER A 40 27.37 11.55 20.84
CA SER A 40 26.26 10.71 21.29
C SER A 40 26.80 9.45 21.96
N SER A 41 26.19 9.03 23.07
CA SER A 41 26.51 7.76 23.74
C SER A 41 25.24 7.15 24.34
N PRO A 42 25.05 5.82 24.19
CA PRO A 42 24.20 5.06 25.11
C PRO A 42 24.78 5.21 26.52
N VAL A 43 23.94 5.33 27.55
CA VAL A 43 24.42 5.38 28.94
C VAL A 43 24.98 4.00 29.33
N SER A 44 26.25 3.75 28.99
CA SER A 44 27.07 2.67 29.57
C SER A 44 28.23 3.29 30.37
N GLU A 45 28.65 2.61 31.44
CA GLU A 45 29.40 3.12 32.61
C GLU A 45 30.80 3.77 32.40
N LYS A 46 31.19 4.21 31.19
CA LYS A 46 32.52 4.83 30.97
C LYS A 46 32.48 6.03 30.02
N LEU A 47 32.74 7.22 30.58
CA LEU A 47 33.13 8.40 29.80
C LEU A 47 34.54 8.18 29.19
N PRO A 48 34.79 8.57 27.92
CA PRO A 48 36.14 8.60 27.36
C PRO A 48 36.98 9.68 28.04
N GLN A 49 38.25 9.37 28.31
CA GLN A 49 39.19 10.31 28.91
C GLN A 49 39.55 11.43 27.92
N ILE A 50 39.25 12.68 28.29
CA ILE A 50 39.71 13.86 27.57
C ILE A 50 41.20 14.06 27.88
N ASN A 51 42.06 13.67 26.93
CA ASN A 51 43.49 13.99 26.99
C ASN A 51 43.72 15.42 26.49
N ASN A 52 44.47 16.20 27.27
CA ASN A 52 44.95 17.54 26.91
C ASN A 52 45.71 17.53 25.57
N PRO A 53 45.47 18.48 24.65
CA PRO A 53 46.32 18.65 23.48
C PRO A 53 47.67 19.26 23.88
N GLN A 54 48.76 18.53 23.60
CA GLN A 54 50.11 19.09 23.54
C GLN A 54 50.30 19.85 22.20
N PRO A 55 51.10 20.94 22.17
CA PRO A 55 51.31 21.72 20.96
C PRO A 55 52.25 20.99 20.00
N ALA A 56 51.74 20.59 18.83
CA ALA A 56 52.55 20.00 17.77
C ALA A 56 53.14 21.09 16.86
N ALA A 57 54.43 20.93 16.60
CA ALA A 57 55.30 21.82 15.86
C ALA A 57 54.92 21.98 14.38
N THR A 58 55.21 23.16 13.84
CA THR A 58 55.13 23.56 12.44
C THR A 58 56.07 22.72 11.55
N PRO A 59 55.58 22.08 10.47
CA PRO A 59 56.44 21.60 9.39
C PRO A 59 56.40 22.55 8.19
N GLN A 60 57.58 22.80 7.64
CA GLN A 60 57.83 23.64 6.48
C GLN A 60 57.23 23.08 5.18
N TYR A 61 56.79 24.00 4.34
CA TYR A 61 56.22 23.79 3.01
C TYR A 61 57.30 23.50 1.97
N GLN A 62 57.14 22.42 1.18
CA GLN A 62 57.77 22.29 -0.15
C GLN A 62 56.69 21.88 -1.17
N PRO A 63 56.64 22.50 -2.37
CA PRO A 63 55.57 22.29 -3.33
C PRO A 63 55.89 21.13 -4.30
N GLN A 64 54.90 20.28 -4.56
CA GLN A 64 54.88 19.33 -5.68
C GLN A 64 53.71 19.64 -6.64
N PRO A 65 53.79 19.22 -7.92
CA PRO A 65 53.21 19.95 -9.05
C PRO A 65 51.72 19.67 -9.30
N GLN A 66 51.04 20.64 -9.93
CA GLN A 66 49.64 20.55 -10.37
C GLN A 66 49.43 19.51 -11.48
N PRO A 67 48.32 18.73 -11.45
CA PRO A 67 47.83 18.00 -12.61
C PRO A 67 47.10 18.96 -13.58
N GLN A 68 47.34 18.78 -14.88
CA GLN A 68 46.66 19.49 -15.96
C GLN A 68 45.18 19.09 -16.11
N PRO A 69 44.30 19.99 -16.60
CA PRO A 69 42.89 19.70 -16.80
C PRO A 69 42.62 18.88 -18.07
N GLN A 70 41.82 17.82 -17.96
CA GLN A 70 41.25 17.12 -19.12
C GLN A 70 39.95 17.82 -19.60
N PRO A 71 39.68 17.88 -20.92
CA PRO A 71 38.54 18.58 -21.48
C PRO A 71 37.23 17.75 -21.42
N GLN A 72 36.11 18.44 -21.19
CA GLN A 72 34.75 17.88 -21.23
C GLN A 72 34.33 17.46 -22.65
N PRO A 73 33.61 16.33 -22.84
CA PRO A 73 32.95 16.04 -24.11
C PRO A 73 31.57 16.70 -24.19
N GLN A 74 31.34 17.37 -25.33
CA GLN A 74 30.06 17.94 -25.74
C GLN A 74 29.08 16.85 -26.18
N TYR A 75 27.81 16.98 -25.77
CA TYR A 75 26.68 16.19 -26.28
C TYR A 75 26.28 16.67 -27.69
N GLN A 76 26.19 15.74 -28.65
CA GLN A 76 25.45 15.90 -29.90
C GLN A 76 24.56 14.66 -30.15
N PRO A 77 23.33 14.83 -30.68
CA PRO A 77 22.37 13.75 -30.87
C PRO A 77 22.68 12.94 -32.14
N GLN A 78 22.72 11.60 -32.03
CA GLN A 78 22.95 10.71 -33.18
C GLN A 78 21.66 10.14 -33.77
N GLN A 79 21.65 10.14 -35.10
CA GLN A 79 20.62 9.67 -36.02
C GLN A 79 20.63 8.14 -36.19
N ARG A 80 19.47 7.58 -36.54
CA ARG A 80 19.24 6.16 -36.86
C ARG A 80 20.13 5.66 -38.01
N PRO A 81 20.64 4.42 -37.98
CA PRO A 81 21.15 3.75 -39.18
C PRO A 81 20.08 2.88 -39.86
N GLN A 82 19.94 3.07 -41.17
CA GLN A 82 19.28 2.13 -42.08
C GLN A 82 20.13 0.86 -42.24
N ILE A 83 19.50 -0.32 -42.24
CA ILE A 83 20.15 -1.58 -42.60
C ILE A 83 19.67 -2.02 -43.99
N GLN A 84 20.66 -2.19 -44.87
CA GLN A 84 20.53 -2.75 -46.22
C GLN A 84 20.46 -4.28 -46.18
N VAL A 85 19.56 -4.83 -46.98
CA VAL A 85 19.40 -6.26 -47.28
C VAL A 85 20.63 -6.75 -48.07
N GLN A 86 21.28 -7.82 -47.59
CA GLN A 86 22.19 -8.64 -48.40
C GLN A 86 21.80 -10.11 -48.31
N SER A 87 21.34 -10.63 -49.45
CA SER A 87 21.06 -12.03 -49.73
C SER A 87 22.33 -12.88 -49.82
N ARG A 88 22.35 -14.06 -49.17
CA ARG A 88 23.29 -15.16 -49.46
C ARG A 88 22.62 -16.54 -49.32
N PRO A 89 23.16 -17.58 -49.99
CA PRO A 89 22.40 -18.55 -50.76
C PRO A 89 22.05 -19.84 -50.02
N GLN A 90 20.99 -20.51 -50.47
CA GLN A 90 20.56 -21.84 -50.03
C GLN A 90 21.56 -22.96 -50.39
N PRO A 91 21.77 -23.96 -49.53
CA PRO A 91 22.28 -25.27 -49.92
C PRO A 91 21.15 -26.26 -50.21
N LYS A 92 21.27 -26.94 -51.36
CA LYS A 92 20.43 -28.04 -51.84
C LYS A 92 20.56 -29.27 -50.92
N ILE A 93 19.44 -29.92 -50.61
CA ILE A 93 19.38 -31.22 -49.94
C ILE A 93 19.15 -32.32 -50.99
N ASP A 94 19.97 -33.37 -50.96
CA ASP A 94 19.88 -34.59 -51.75
C ASP A 94 18.88 -35.58 -51.08
N PRO A 95 17.84 -36.09 -51.75
CA PRO A 95 16.84 -36.95 -51.16
C PRO A 95 17.26 -38.42 -51.28
N ARG A 96 17.99 -38.93 -50.29
CA ARG A 96 18.03 -40.35 -49.88
C ARG A 96 19.10 -40.60 -48.80
N THR A 97 18.72 -40.56 -47.52
CA THR A 97 19.36 -41.37 -46.47
C THR A 97 18.34 -41.69 -45.37
N GLN A 98 18.27 -42.97 -45.03
CA GLN A 98 17.30 -43.60 -44.14
C GLN A 98 17.50 -43.15 -42.67
N TRP A 99 16.38 -42.93 -41.97
CA TRP A 99 16.32 -42.53 -40.57
C TRP A 99 16.56 -43.73 -39.64
N ASN A 100 17.45 -43.58 -38.67
CA ASN A 100 17.78 -44.57 -37.63
C ASN A 100 17.58 -43.91 -36.25
N PRO A 101 16.63 -44.36 -35.40
CA PRO A 101 16.18 -43.62 -34.22
C PRO A 101 17.03 -43.83 -32.96
N ALA A 102 18.36 -43.99 -33.06
CA ALA A 102 19.22 -44.33 -31.91
C ALA A 102 20.32 -43.30 -31.56
N GLU A 103 20.35 -42.12 -32.17
CA GLU A 103 21.38 -41.11 -31.85
C GLU A 103 20.79 -39.68 -31.77
N VAL A 104 20.19 -39.34 -30.62
CA VAL A 104 20.07 -37.93 -30.18
C VAL A 104 20.40 -37.87 -28.69
N SER A 105 21.63 -37.44 -28.36
CA SER A 105 21.99 -37.03 -26.99
C SER A 105 21.53 -35.58 -26.74
N PRO A 106 20.92 -35.25 -25.59
CA PRO A 106 20.58 -33.88 -25.24
C PRO A 106 21.85 -33.07 -24.89
N ARG A 107 21.89 -31.80 -25.32
CA ARG A 107 22.96 -30.85 -24.99
C ARG A 107 22.75 -30.29 -23.58
N PRO A 108 23.81 -30.10 -22.77
CA PRO A 108 23.68 -29.65 -21.38
C PRO A 108 23.64 -28.12 -21.28
N GLY A 109 22.63 -27.60 -20.58
CA GLY A 109 22.44 -26.17 -20.33
C GLY A 109 21.20 -25.86 -19.51
N PHE A 110 20.93 -26.66 -18.46
CA PHE A 110 19.88 -26.40 -17.46
C PHE A 110 20.57 -25.99 -16.16
N GLN A 111 20.31 -24.77 -15.67
CA GLN A 111 20.56 -24.42 -14.27
C GLN A 111 19.20 -24.38 -13.59
N VAL A 112 18.95 -25.41 -12.78
CA VAL A 112 17.85 -25.44 -11.81
C VAL A 112 18.25 -24.52 -10.67
N TRP A 113 17.41 -23.55 -10.33
CA TRP A 113 17.57 -22.75 -9.11
C TRP A 113 17.26 -23.64 -7.90
N ASP A 114 18.13 -23.61 -6.88
CA ASP A 114 17.96 -24.32 -5.62
C ASP A 114 16.68 -23.83 -4.89
N TYR A 115 15.56 -24.53 -5.10
CA TYR A 115 14.45 -24.55 -4.15
C TYR A 115 14.68 -25.68 -3.13
N ALA A 116 14.62 -25.35 -1.84
CA ALA A 116 14.97 -26.24 -0.73
C ALA A 116 14.15 -27.55 -0.71
N PRO A 117 14.75 -28.68 -0.28
CA PRO A 117 14.04 -29.96 -0.23
C PRO A 117 13.12 -30.07 1.00
N GLN A 118 11.92 -30.60 0.76
CA GLN A 118 10.92 -31.12 1.71
C GLN A 118 10.07 -30.09 2.49
N GLN A 119 8.99 -29.63 1.86
CA GLN A 119 7.85 -29.08 2.60
C GLN A 119 6.96 -30.21 3.17
N PRO A 120 6.45 -30.09 4.41
CA PRO A 120 5.52 -31.07 4.99
C PRO A 120 4.14 -30.98 4.31
N LEU A 121 3.49 -32.13 4.05
CA LEU A 121 2.13 -32.15 3.49
C LEU A 121 1.13 -31.45 4.41
N SER A 122 0.18 -30.71 3.81
CA SER A 122 -0.87 -30.01 4.54
C SER A 122 -1.80 -30.97 5.30
N PRO A 123 -2.41 -30.57 6.43
CA PRO A 123 -3.37 -31.40 7.14
C PRO A 123 -4.53 -31.89 6.27
N GLN A 124 -4.88 -31.18 5.20
CA GLN A 124 -5.93 -31.53 4.25
C GLN A 124 -5.49 -32.66 3.31
N VAL A 125 -4.31 -32.54 2.70
CA VAL A 125 -3.71 -33.59 1.85
C VAL A 125 -3.53 -34.89 2.65
N LYS A 126 -3.12 -34.79 3.92
CA LYS A 126 -3.02 -35.95 4.83
C LYS A 126 -4.38 -36.61 5.08
N ARG A 127 -5.44 -35.81 5.26
CA ARG A 127 -6.82 -36.32 5.42
C ARG A 127 -7.36 -36.98 4.15
N GLN A 128 -7.07 -36.42 2.98
CA GLN A 128 -7.49 -36.97 1.69
C GLN A 128 -6.76 -38.26 1.35
N LEU A 129 -5.44 -38.34 1.58
CA LEU A 129 -4.70 -39.60 1.50
C LEU A 129 -5.27 -40.64 2.48
N ALA A 130 -5.71 -40.23 3.68
CA ALA A 130 -6.35 -41.13 4.64
C ALA A 130 -7.75 -41.60 4.19
N GLN A 131 -8.53 -40.74 3.53
CA GLN A 131 -9.82 -41.08 2.95
C GLN A 131 -9.68 -42.02 1.75
N ALA A 132 -8.73 -41.75 0.84
CA ALA A 132 -8.40 -42.63 -0.28
C ALA A 132 -7.91 -44.01 0.22
N ALA A 133 -7.11 -44.04 1.30
CA ALA A 133 -6.72 -45.28 1.97
C ALA A 133 -7.92 -46.03 2.57
N ALA A 134 -8.94 -45.32 3.08
CA ALA A 134 -10.14 -45.92 3.65
C ALA A 134 -11.09 -46.53 2.60
N GLN A 135 -11.03 -46.07 1.35
CA GLN A 135 -11.91 -46.51 0.26
C GLN A 135 -11.42 -47.76 -0.50
N GLY A 136 -10.15 -48.15 -0.33
CA GLY A 136 -9.63 -49.47 -0.73
C GLY A 136 -8.71 -49.45 -1.96
N ASP A 137 -7.43 -49.71 -1.68
CA ASP A 137 -6.34 -50.38 -2.45
C ASP A 137 -6.09 -50.10 -3.96
N LYS A 138 -6.88 -49.29 -4.67
CA LYS A 138 -6.56 -48.84 -6.04
C LYS A 138 -6.51 -47.33 -6.17
N THR A 139 -7.48 -46.64 -5.57
CA THR A 139 -7.60 -45.18 -5.61
C THR A 139 -6.42 -44.48 -4.93
N LEU A 140 -5.87 -45.05 -3.86
CA LEU A 140 -4.67 -44.50 -3.18
C LEU A 140 -3.41 -44.60 -4.06
N LEU A 141 -3.25 -45.73 -4.76
CA LEU A 141 -2.13 -45.96 -5.68
C LEU A 141 -2.19 -44.99 -6.85
N GLU A 142 -3.38 -44.82 -7.42
CA GLU A 142 -3.60 -43.94 -8.56
C GLU A 142 -3.46 -42.46 -8.14
N ALA A 143 -3.96 -42.06 -6.97
CA ALA A 143 -3.78 -40.71 -6.44
C ALA A 143 -2.29 -40.39 -6.15
N VAL A 144 -1.55 -41.32 -5.53
CA VAL A 144 -0.10 -41.15 -5.28
C VAL A 144 0.68 -41.08 -6.60
N LYS A 145 0.29 -41.86 -7.62
CA LYS A 145 0.92 -41.84 -8.95
C LYS A 145 0.64 -40.52 -9.67
N ALA A 146 -0.62 -40.09 -9.74
CA ALA A 146 -0.99 -38.83 -10.36
C ALA A 146 -0.24 -37.67 -9.69
N LEU A 147 -0.33 -37.55 -8.37
CA LEU A 147 0.34 -36.48 -7.63
C LEU A 147 1.87 -36.51 -7.78
N SER A 148 2.50 -37.68 -7.78
CA SER A 148 3.97 -37.77 -7.94
C SER A 148 4.44 -37.54 -9.38
N TYR A 149 3.57 -37.79 -10.38
CA TYR A 149 3.87 -37.56 -11.79
C TYR A 149 3.74 -36.08 -12.16
N TYR A 150 2.72 -35.39 -11.63
CA TYR A 150 2.46 -33.97 -11.92
C TYR A 150 3.17 -33.00 -10.96
N HIS A 151 3.50 -33.43 -9.73
CA HIS A 151 4.25 -32.66 -8.72
C HIS A 151 5.51 -33.39 -8.23
N PRO A 152 6.52 -33.58 -9.10
CA PRO A 152 7.73 -34.32 -8.76
C PRO A 152 8.49 -33.73 -7.56
N GLU A 153 8.35 -32.44 -7.29
CA GLU A 153 8.92 -31.72 -6.14
C GLU A 153 8.32 -32.13 -4.79
N MET A 154 7.09 -32.67 -4.78
CA MET A 154 6.39 -33.14 -3.56
C MET A 154 6.39 -34.67 -3.42
N ALA A 155 6.92 -35.39 -4.42
CA ALA A 155 6.82 -36.84 -4.52
C ALA A 155 7.31 -37.57 -3.26
N GLU A 156 8.43 -37.14 -2.66
CA GLU A 156 8.97 -37.77 -1.44
C GLU A 156 8.03 -37.60 -0.23
N ALA A 157 7.39 -36.45 -0.09
CA ALA A 157 6.47 -36.17 1.01
C ALA A 157 5.15 -36.94 0.83
N ILE A 158 4.61 -36.98 -0.40
CA ILE A 158 3.41 -37.74 -0.77
C ILE A 158 3.62 -39.24 -0.49
N VAL A 159 4.75 -39.79 -0.94
CA VAL A 159 5.11 -41.20 -0.73
C VAL A 159 5.28 -41.51 0.76
N ALA A 160 5.90 -40.61 1.54
CA ALA A 160 6.11 -40.80 2.97
C ALA A 160 4.79 -40.85 3.77
N GLU A 161 3.83 -39.98 3.46
CA GLU A 161 2.53 -39.95 4.14
C GLU A 161 1.65 -41.15 3.75
N ALA A 162 1.62 -41.51 2.46
CA ALA A 162 0.92 -42.70 1.99
C ALA A 162 1.46 -43.99 2.64
N ALA A 163 2.78 -44.06 2.85
CA ALA A 163 3.43 -45.15 3.58
C ALA A 163 3.04 -45.18 5.07
N GLY A 164 2.84 -44.02 5.71
CA GLY A 164 2.39 -43.93 7.10
C GLY A 164 0.94 -44.36 7.31
N LEU A 165 0.05 -44.00 6.38
CA LEU A 165 -1.37 -44.36 6.42
C LEU A 165 -1.61 -45.86 6.21
N THR A 166 -0.87 -46.48 5.29
CA THR A 166 -0.93 -47.93 5.03
C THR A 166 -0.44 -48.77 6.22
N GLN A 167 0.58 -48.31 6.96
CA GLN A 167 1.02 -48.96 8.20
C GLN A 167 -0.05 -48.90 9.31
N THR A 168 -0.80 -47.80 9.39
CA THR A 168 -1.80 -47.56 10.42
C THR A 168 -3.09 -48.35 10.18
N MET A 169 -3.44 -48.63 8.92
CA MET A 169 -4.70 -49.28 8.54
C MET A 169 -4.60 -50.81 8.31
N GLY A 170 -3.43 -51.41 8.46
CA GLY A 170 -3.26 -52.88 8.41
C GLY A 170 -3.47 -53.50 7.03
N MET A 171 -3.27 -52.74 5.95
CA MET A 171 -3.37 -53.23 4.58
C MET A 171 -2.15 -54.09 4.20
N GLY A 172 -2.38 -55.21 3.51
CA GLY A 172 -1.38 -56.27 3.29
C GLY A 172 -0.15 -55.81 2.49
N ALA A 173 1.03 -56.28 2.89
CA ALA A 173 2.36 -55.88 2.40
C ALA A 173 2.67 -56.17 0.90
N ALA A 174 1.73 -56.70 0.13
CA ALA A 174 1.96 -57.12 -1.26
C ALA A 174 1.53 -56.06 -2.31
N VAL A 175 0.56 -55.20 -1.98
CA VAL A 175 0.10 -54.11 -2.88
C VAL A 175 0.89 -52.82 -2.65
N THR A 176 1.43 -52.65 -1.45
CA THR A 176 2.17 -51.45 -1.03
C THR A 176 3.58 -51.36 -1.59
N THR A 177 4.25 -52.49 -1.87
CA THR A 177 5.61 -52.47 -2.42
C THR A 177 5.66 -52.13 -3.91
N SER A 178 4.65 -52.49 -4.70
CA SER A 178 4.59 -52.10 -6.12
C SER A 178 4.22 -50.63 -6.29
N ALA A 179 3.31 -50.13 -5.45
CA ALA A 179 2.87 -48.74 -5.42
C ALA A 179 3.99 -47.74 -5.17
N ILE A 180 4.75 -47.98 -4.11
CA ILE A 180 5.86 -47.12 -3.67
C ILE A 180 7.06 -47.29 -4.59
N ALA A 181 7.32 -48.51 -5.09
CA ALA A 181 8.42 -48.76 -6.03
C ALA A 181 8.23 -48.06 -7.38
N GLU A 182 7.01 -48.07 -7.95
CA GLU A 182 6.73 -47.40 -9.23
C GLU A 182 6.78 -45.87 -9.11
N ALA A 183 6.23 -45.28 -8.04
CA ALA A 183 6.32 -43.84 -7.80
C ALA A 183 7.77 -43.37 -7.54
N SER A 184 8.56 -44.16 -6.80
CA SER A 184 9.98 -43.88 -6.57
C SER A 184 10.86 -44.02 -7.83
N ALA A 185 10.46 -44.86 -8.78
CA ALA A 185 11.15 -45.02 -10.06
C ALA A 185 11.00 -43.77 -10.95
N ILE A 186 9.82 -43.14 -10.94
CA ILE A 186 9.54 -41.89 -11.67
C ILE A 186 10.43 -40.75 -11.11
N GLY A 187 10.53 -40.61 -9.78
CA GLY A 187 11.39 -39.59 -9.14
C GLY A 187 12.90 -39.83 -9.32
N SER A 188 13.32 -41.08 -9.53
CA SER A 188 14.75 -41.43 -9.64
C SER A 188 15.39 -41.25 -11.03
N SER A 189 14.58 -40.94 -12.06
CA SER A 189 15.08 -40.80 -13.44
C SER A 189 15.86 -39.49 -13.71
N GLY A 190 15.85 -38.55 -12.75
CA GLY A 190 16.52 -37.25 -12.88
C GLY A 190 17.92 -37.13 -12.26
N LEU A 191 18.46 -38.16 -11.59
CA LEU A 191 19.59 -37.94 -10.68
C LEU A 191 20.69 -39.02 -10.71
N TYR A 192 21.49 -39.11 -11.78
CA TYR A 192 22.82 -39.75 -11.69
C TYR A 192 23.84 -39.17 -12.68
N LEU A 193 24.81 -38.39 -12.16
CA LEU A 193 26.23 -38.22 -12.58
C LEU A 193 26.73 -36.94 -11.87
N SER A 194 27.54 -36.98 -10.80
CA SER A 194 28.87 -37.56 -10.73
C SER A 194 29.40 -37.57 -9.29
N LEU A 195 30.07 -38.65 -8.91
CA LEU A 195 30.93 -38.74 -7.73
C LEU A 195 32.38 -38.47 -8.14
N GLY A 196 33.08 -37.59 -7.43
CA GLY A 196 34.54 -37.60 -7.41
C GLY A 196 35.20 -36.31 -6.96
N GLY A 197 35.68 -36.27 -5.70
CA GLY A 197 36.78 -35.38 -5.31
C GLY A 197 36.63 -34.73 -3.94
N ALA A 198 37.07 -35.44 -2.90
CA ALA A 198 37.27 -34.87 -1.57
C ALA A 198 38.49 -33.93 -1.54
N ALA A 199 38.36 -32.76 -0.92
CA ALA A 199 39.45 -32.06 -0.25
C ALA A 199 38.90 -31.10 0.82
N LEU A 200 39.19 -31.40 2.09
CA LEU A 200 39.10 -30.48 3.23
C LEU A 200 40.20 -29.41 3.14
N VAL A 201 39.87 -28.13 3.34
CA VAL A 201 40.72 -27.14 4.04
C VAL A 201 39.83 -26.18 4.84
N ALA A 202 40.25 -25.92 6.08
CA ALA A 202 39.58 -25.13 7.10
C ALA A 202 39.80 -23.61 6.99
N GLY A 203 38.84 -22.85 7.53
CA GLY A 203 39.09 -21.68 8.38
C GLY A 203 38.90 -20.29 7.77
N GLY A 204 38.16 -19.43 8.49
CA GLY A 204 38.38 -17.97 8.48
C GLY A 204 37.15 -17.09 8.27
N SER A 205 36.68 -16.48 9.36
CA SER A 205 35.71 -15.38 9.43
C SER A 205 36.23 -14.07 8.80
N ALA A 206 35.35 -13.27 8.17
CA ALA A 206 35.13 -11.83 8.46
C ALA A 206 34.39 -11.06 7.33
N ALA A 207 33.47 -10.21 7.79
CA ALA A 207 32.65 -9.18 7.17
C ALA A 207 33.31 -8.21 6.15
N LEU A 208 32.47 -7.58 5.30
CA LEU A 208 32.29 -6.11 5.14
C LEU A 208 31.35 -5.87 3.92
N LEU A 209 30.10 -5.44 4.09
CA LEU A 209 29.64 -4.03 4.13
C LEU A 209 30.03 -3.21 2.89
N GLY A 210 29.03 -2.95 2.04
CA GLY A 210 29.06 -1.99 0.94
C GLY A 210 27.67 -1.38 0.76
N ALA A 211 27.36 -0.39 1.60
CA ALA A 211 26.22 0.50 1.44
C ALA A 211 26.59 1.59 0.41
N ALA A 212 25.73 1.81 -0.59
CA ALA A 212 25.70 3.01 -1.39
C ALA A 212 24.33 3.66 -1.21
N ALA A 213 24.35 4.81 -0.53
CA ALA A 213 23.23 5.73 -0.39
C ALA A 213 23.01 6.50 -1.70
N GLY A 214 21.75 6.76 -2.03
CA GLY A 214 21.33 7.60 -3.16
C GLY A 214 19.87 8.01 -3.03
N SER A 215 19.65 9.16 -2.39
CA SER A 215 18.62 10.18 -2.65
C SER A 215 17.15 9.77 -2.89
N GLY A 216 16.34 10.00 -1.86
CA GLY A 216 15.14 10.86 -1.88
C GLY A 216 14.26 10.91 -3.13
N ASP A 217 13.14 10.21 -3.07
CA ASP A 217 11.83 10.75 -3.42
C ASP A 217 10.79 10.08 -2.51
N SER A 218 10.19 10.84 -1.59
CA SER A 218 9.06 10.38 -0.79
C SER A 218 7.77 10.81 -1.48
N THR A 219 7.56 10.31 -2.70
CA THR A 219 6.24 10.24 -3.31
C THR A 219 5.63 8.91 -2.88
N GLY A 220 5.09 8.90 -1.66
CA GLY A 220 4.25 7.80 -1.17
C GLY A 220 2.94 7.79 -1.94
N GLY A 221 2.98 7.35 -3.20
CA GLY A 221 1.76 6.97 -3.91
C GLY A 221 1.10 5.86 -3.11
N ALA A 222 -0.14 6.10 -2.66
CA ALA A 222 -0.95 5.08 -2.02
C ALA A 222 -0.98 3.84 -2.92
N ALA A 223 -0.37 2.75 -2.46
CA ALA A 223 -0.41 1.49 -3.16
C ALA A 223 -1.87 1.05 -3.28
N ALA A 224 -2.27 0.56 -4.46
CA ALA A 224 -3.56 -0.07 -4.63
C ALA A 224 -3.71 -1.20 -3.59
N PRO A 225 -4.91 -1.43 -3.04
CA PRO A 225 -5.14 -2.56 -2.14
C PRO A 225 -4.76 -3.85 -2.89
N THR A 226 -3.69 -4.49 -2.45
CA THR A 226 -3.22 -5.75 -3.02
C THR A 226 -4.16 -6.86 -2.58
N SER A 227 -4.57 -7.69 -3.54
CA SER A 227 -5.17 -8.99 -3.22
C SER A 227 -4.14 -9.76 -2.40
N SER A 228 -4.50 -10.26 -1.21
CA SER A 228 -3.66 -11.24 -0.53
C SER A 228 -4.19 -12.61 -0.92
N ALA A 229 -3.43 -13.32 -1.76
CA ALA A 229 -3.68 -14.74 -2.03
C ALA A 229 -3.91 -15.47 -0.70
N ASP A 230 -5.00 -16.24 -0.61
CA ASP A 230 -5.31 -17.01 0.58
C ASP A 230 -4.34 -18.22 0.64
N PRO A 231 -3.45 -18.29 1.64
CA PRO A 231 -2.44 -19.33 1.74
C PRO A 231 -3.02 -20.76 1.84
N ASP A 232 -4.33 -20.90 2.09
CA ASP A 232 -5.00 -22.21 2.12
C ASP A 232 -5.21 -22.81 0.71
N PHE A 233 -5.21 -22.03 -0.38
CA PHE A 233 -5.41 -22.55 -1.75
C PHE A 233 -4.15 -23.10 -2.41
N ALA A 234 -2.98 -22.51 -2.14
CA ALA A 234 -1.70 -22.96 -2.72
C ALA A 234 -1.27 -24.38 -2.27
N VAL A 235 -2.00 -24.98 -1.33
CA VAL A 235 -1.76 -26.33 -0.79
C VAL A 235 -3.01 -27.23 -0.85
N ASP A 236 -4.03 -26.81 -1.60
CA ASP A 236 -5.29 -27.55 -1.81
C ASP A 236 -5.14 -28.55 -2.96
N LEU A 237 -5.56 -29.79 -2.72
CA LEU A 237 -5.32 -30.89 -3.65
C LEU A 237 -6.07 -30.71 -4.97
N GLU A 238 -7.32 -30.26 -4.92
CA GLU A 238 -8.12 -29.99 -6.12
C GLU A 238 -7.47 -28.88 -6.95
N PHE A 239 -7.04 -27.78 -6.31
CA PHE A 239 -6.35 -26.67 -6.98
C PHE A 239 -5.07 -27.14 -7.69
N VAL A 240 -4.26 -27.93 -6.99
CA VAL A 240 -2.97 -28.44 -7.47
C VAL A 240 -3.15 -29.48 -8.58
N LEU A 241 -4.14 -30.38 -8.45
CA LEU A 241 -4.46 -31.38 -9.47
C LEU A 241 -5.08 -30.77 -10.74
N SER A 242 -5.81 -29.66 -10.60
CA SER A 242 -6.41 -28.98 -11.74
C SER A 242 -5.31 -28.32 -12.56
N GLY A 243 -5.15 -28.76 -13.82
CA GLY A 243 -4.11 -28.21 -14.67
C GLY A 243 -4.32 -26.70 -14.90
N GLY A 244 -3.28 -25.90 -14.81
CA GLY A 244 -3.29 -24.49 -15.21
C GLY A 244 -3.77 -23.46 -14.17
N LEU A 245 -4.45 -23.84 -13.09
CA LEU A 245 -5.01 -22.88 -12.11
C LEU A 245 -3.94 -22.00 -11.45
N GLY A 246 -2.83 -22.61 -11.02
CA GLY A 246 -1.71 -21.87 -10.44
C GLY A 246 -0.96 -21.01 -11.46
N GLN A 247 -0.97 -21.38 -12.74
CA GLN A 247 -0.31 -20.61 -13.80
C GLN A 247 -1.06 -19.31 -14.11
N ILE A 248 -2.38 -19.30 -13.93
CA ILE A 248 -3.24 -18.12 -14.15
C ILE A 248 -3.52 -17.36 -12.84
N ASN A 249 -2.84 -17.68 -11.74
CA ASN A 249 -3.02 -17.09 -10.42
C ASN A 249 -4.50 -17.11 -9.94
N ALA A 250 -5.23 -18.21 -10.18
CA ALA A 250 -6.66 -18.28 -9.90
C ALA A 250 -7.02 -18.13 -8.41
N ASP A 251 -6.09 -18.44 -7.51
CA ASP A 251 -6.23 -18.30 -6.07
C ASP A 251 -6.44 -16.85 -5.62
N ALA A 252 -5.95 -15.86 -6.37
CA ALA A 252 -6.18 -14.45 -6.10
C ALA A 252 -7.68 -14.07 -6.16
N ALA A 253 -8.48 -14.80 -6.94
CA ALA A 253 -9.92 -14.56 -7.07
C ALA A 253 -10.75 -15.26 -5.99
N TYR A 254 -10.32 -16.42 -5.47
CA TYR A 254 -11.19 -17.33 -4.69
C TYR A 254 -11.59 -16.86 -3.30
N SER A 255 -10.90 -15.86 -2.75
CA SER A 255 -11.33 -15.21 -1.51
C SER A 255 -12.55 -14.31 -1.70
N ARG A 256 -12.88 -13.97 -2.96
CA ARG A 256 -13.86 -12.95 -3.33
C ARG A 256 -14.97 -13.51 -4.23
N SER A 257 -14.60 -14.34 -5.20
CA SER A 257 -15.49 -14.87 -6.23
C SER A 257 -15.28 -16.35 -6.51
N THR A 258 -16.36 -16.99 -6.93
CA THR A 258 -16.39 -18.43 -7.24
C THR A 258 -17.09 -18.75 -8.57
N GLY A 259 -17.59 -17.71 -9.27
CA GLY A 259 -18.38 -17.81 -10.49
C GLY A 259 -19.87 -18.04 -10.23
N SER A 260 -20.33 -17.86 -8.99
CA SER A 260 -21.70 -18.14 -8.58
C SER A 260 -22.70 -17.30 -9.37
N GLY A 261 -23.76 -17.93 -9.87
CA GLY A 261 -24.84 -17.24 -10.60
C GLY A 261 -24.51 -16.87 -12.06
N VAL A 262 -23.29 -17.16 -12.53
CA VAL A 262 -22.91 -17.02 -13.93
C VAL A 262 -23.15 -18.35 -14.66
N ILE A 263 -23.78 -18.29 -15.84
CA ILE A 263 -24.01 -19.45 -16.71
C ILE A 263 -23.06 -19.39 -17.90
N THR A 264 -22.29 -20.46 -18.09
CA THR A 264 -21.43 -20.66 -19.26
C THR A 264 -22.00 -21.75 -20.15
N ALA A 265 -22.39 -21.40 -21.38
CA ALA A 265 -22.75 -22.38 -22.40
C ALA A 265 -21.50 -23.01 -22.99
N VAL A 266 -21.51 -24.34 -23.12
CA VAL A 266 -20.44 -25.12 -23.72
C VAL A 266 -21.01 -25.81 -24.96
N VAL A 267 -20.65 -25.29 -26.13
CA VAL A 267 -21.05 -25.86 -27.43
C VAL A 267 -19.98 -26.85 -27.84
N ASP A 268 -20.22 -28.13 -27.60
CA ASP A 268 -19.20 -29.19 -27.67
C ASP A 268 -19.85 -30.57 -27.90
N SER A 269 -19.15 -31.65 -27.55
CA SER A 269 -19.54 -33.07 -27.65
C SER A 269 -20.53 -33.54 -26.58
N GLY A 270 -20.83 -32.67 -25.60
CA GLY A 270 -21.76 -32.94 -24.50
C GLY A 270 -21.11 -32.78 -23.13
N ILE A 271 -21.75 -33.32 -22.11
CA ILE A 271 -21.20 -33.46 -20.75
C ILE A 271 -21.61 -34.81 -20.16
N MET A 272 -20.81 -35.43 -19.30
CA MET A 272 -21.26 -36.55 -18.47
C MET A 272 -22.06 -36.05 -17.26
N PRO A 273 -23.40 -36.13 -17.22
CA PRO A 273 -24.17 -35.43 -16.19
C PRO A 273 -24.03 -36.02 -14.79
N ASP A 274 -23.72 -37.33 -14.71
CA ASP A 274 -23.56 -38.08 -13.48
C ASP A 274 -22.11 -38.12 -12.97
N HIS A 275 -21.20 -37.32 -13.56
CA HIS A 275 -19.84 -37.17 -13.04
C HIS A 275 -19.88 -36.46 -11.67
N ALA A 276 -19.15 -36.99 -10.68
CA ALA A 276 -19.14 -36.44 -9.32
C ALA A 276 -18.78 -34.95 -9.30
N ASP A 277 -17.74 -34.59 -10.06
CA ASP A 277 -17.24 -33.21 -10.14
C ASP A 277 -18.23 -32.23 -10.83
N PHE A 278 -19.36 -32.70 -11.37
CA PHE A 278 -20.44 -31.83 -11.90
C PHE A 278 -21.65 -31.70 -11.00
N ALA A 279 -21.58 -32.21 -9.77
CA ALA A 279 -22.66 -32.13 -8.80
C ALA A 279 -23.13 -30.67 -8.59
N GLY A 280 -24.37 -30.37 -9.02
CA GLY A 280 -24.95 -29.03 -8.89
C GLY A 280 -24.32 -27.96 -9.79
N ARG A 281 -23.57 -28.36 -10.82
CA ARG A 281 -22.93 -27.47 -11.81
C ARG A 281 -23.70 -27.39 -13.12
N ILE A 282 -24.57 -28.35 -13.44
CA ILE A 282 -25.29 -28.34 -14.73
C ILE A 282 -26.54 -27.46 -14.63
N ALA A 283 -26.62 -26.44 -15.49
CA ALA A 283 -27.77 -25.58 -15.68
C ALA A 283 -28.94 -26.36 -16.30
N ALA A 284 -30.17 -25.91 -16.03
CA ALA A 284 -31.35 -26.46 -16.69
C ALA A 284 -31.35 -26.07 -18.18
N GLY A 285 -31.82 -26.97 -19.05
CA GLY A 285 -32.00 -26.69 -20.48
C GLY A 285 -30.90 -27.21 -21.39
N SER A 286 -30.14 -28.22 -21.00
CA SER A 286 -29.21 -28.91 -21.91
C SER A 286 -29.94 -29.39 -23.18
N VAL A 287 -29.30 -29.25 -24.35
CA VAL A 287 -29.88 -29.65 -25.64
C VAL A 287 -28.87 -30.46 -26.44
N ASP A 288 -29.34 -31.56 -27.03
CA ASP A 288 -28.62 -32.37 -27.98
C ASP A 288 -29.13 -32.11 -29.40
N TYR A 289 -28.26 -31.56 -30.25
CA TYR A 289 -28.53 -31.25 -31.65
C TYR A 289 -28.10 -32.37 -32.61
N ILE A 290 -27.37 -33.38 -32.12
CA ILE A 290 -26.94 -34.55 -32.91
C ILE A 290 -28.05 -35.60 -32.94
N ASP A 291 -28.46 -36.09 -31.76
CA ASP A 291 -29.42 -37.18 -31.63
C ASP A 291 -30.85 -36.68 -31.31
N GLY A 292 -30.97 -35.40 -30.94
CA GLY A 292 -32.23 -34.75 -30.60
C GLY A 292 -32.69 -35.04 -29.17
N GLY A 293 -32.92 -33.98 -28.38
CA GLY A 293 -33.51 -34.10 -27.03
C GLY A 293 -32.73 -33.31 -25.98
N GLY A 294 -32.91 -33.66 -24.70
CA GLY A 294 -32.23 -33.02 -23.56
C GLY A 294 -31.14 -33.86 -22.90
N VAL A 295 -30.76 -34.99 -23.50
CA VAL A 295 -29.70 -35.87 -22.99
C VAL A 295 -28.42 -35.51 -23.73
N THR A 296 -27.55 -34.73 -23.10
CA THR A 296 -26.29 -34.27 -23.71
C THR A 296 -25.11 -35.15 -23.29
N THR A 297 -25.32 -36.46 -23.10
CA THR A 297 -24.29 -37.36 -22.59
C THR A 297 -23.09 -37.36 -23.53
N ASP A 298 -21.96 -36.94 -22.99
CA ASP A 298 -20.67 -36.98 -23.68
C ASP A 298 -20.19 -38.44 -23.81
N LEU A 299 -19.87 -38.84 -25.03
CA LEU A 299 -19.39 -40.18 -25.35
C LEU A 299 -17.89 -40.19 -25.69
N THR A 300 -17.29 -39.04 -25.94
CA THR A 300 -15.89 -38.91 -26.39
C THR A 300 -15.00 -38.41 -25.26
N GLY A 301 -15.53 -37.52 -24.43
CA GLY A 301 -14.88 -36.98 -23.24
C GLY A 301 -14.37 -35.56 -23.41
N HIS A 302 -14.40 -35.00 -24.61
CA HIS A 302 -13.88 -33.65 -24.86
C HIS A 302 -14.73 -32.57 -24.16
N GLY A 303 -16.06 -32.62 -24.31
CA GLY A 303 -16.96 -31.62 -23.75
C GLY A 303 -17.06 -31.69 -22.23
N SER A 304 -16.96 -32.90 -21.66
CA SER A 304 -16.77 -33.08 -20.22
C SER A 304 -15.45 -32.47 -19.77
N HIS A 305 -14.35 -32.65 -20.52
CA HIS A 305 -13.04 -32.10 -20.15
C HIS A 305 -13.05 -30.58 -20.12
N VAL A 306 -13.60 -29.96 -21.16
CA VAL A 306 -13.83 -28.51 -21.28
C VAL A 306 -14.71 -28.01 -20.12
N SER A 307 -15.82 -28.68 -19.83
CA SER A 307 -16.74 -28.28 -18.75
C SER A 307 -16.09 -28.36 -17.37
N GLY A 308 -15.23 -29.36 -17.13
CA GLY A 308 -14.49 -29.52 -15.88
C GLY A 308 -13.52 -28.38 -15.62
N ILE A 309 -12.80 -27.92 -16.65
CA ILE A 309 -11.88 -26.77 -16.53
C ILE A 309 -12.65 -25.51 -16.13
N ILE A 310 -13.87 -25.31 -16.65
CA ILE A 310 -14.68 -24.14 -16.34
C ILE A 310 -15.23 -24.23 -14.90
N ALA A 311 -15.92 -25.33 -14.55
CA ALA A 311 -16.76 -25.36 -13.34
C ALA A 311 -16.83 -26.72 -12.64
N ALA A 312 -15.81 -27.57 -12.70
CA ALA A 312 -15.75 -28.72 -11.78
C ALA A 312 -15.91 -28.22 -10.33
N THR A 313 -16.78 -28.89 -9.56
CA THR A 313 -17.12 -28.49 -8.20
C THR A 313 -15.93 -28.66 -7.29
N ARG A 314 -15.76 -27.74 -6.35
CA ARG A 314 -14.79 -27.87 -5.26
C ARG A 314 -15.46 -28.52 -4.05
N ASP A 315 -15.19 -29.79 -3.81
CA ASP A 315 -15.78 -30.57 -2.70
C ASP A 315 -14.76 -31.38 -1.88
N GLY A 316 -13.48 -31.25 -2.20
CA GLY A 316 -12.36 -31.96 -1.61
C GLY A 316 -11.97 -33.24 -2.36
N LEU A 317 -12.56 -33.54 -3.53
CA LEU A 317 -12.33 -34.74 -4.33
C LEU A 317 -12.11 -34.35 -5.81
N GLY A 318 -11.32 -35.14 -6.53
CA GLY A 318 -11.12 -34.90 -7.97
C GLY A 318 -10.38 -33.60 -8.27
N ILE A 319 -10.95 -32.78 -9.14
CA ILE A 319 -10.44 -31.46 -9.54
C ILE A 319 -11.47 -30.36 -9.24
N GLN A 320 -11.04 -29.11 -9.38
CA GLN A 320 -11.93 -27.94 -9.37
C GLN A 320 -11.78 -27.14 -10.67
N GLY A 321 -12.87 -26.54 -11.12
CA GLY A 321 -12.84 -25.61 -12.24
C GLY A 321 -12.31 -24.24 -11.83
N VAL A 322 -11.95 -23.42 -12.82
CA VAL A 322 -11.60 -22.01 -12.60
C VAL A 322 -12.74 -21.30 -11.87
N ALA A 323 -13.99 -21.48 -12.31
CA ALA A 323 -15.19 -20.92 -11.70
C ALA A 323 -16.05 -22.03 -11.07
N TYR A 324 -15.52 -22.66 -10.02
CA TYR A 324 -16.05 -23.90 -9.44
C TYR A 324 -17.49 -23.83 -8.90
N ASN A 325 -18.14 -22.66 -8.80
CA ASN A 325 -19.57 -22.49 -8.47
C ASN A 325 -20.42 -21.95 -9.63
N SER A 326 -19.84 -21.75 -10.82
CA SER A 326 -20.58 -21.42 -12.04
C SER A 326 -21.44 -22.60 -12.50
N GLN A 327 -22.45 -22.30 -13.33
CA GLN A 327 -23.26 -23.32 -13.98
C GLN A 327 -22.87 -23.50 -15.44
N ILE A 328 -22.81 -24.74 -15.89
CA ILE A 328 -22.58 -25.13 -17.28
C ILE A 328 -23.90 -25.40 -17.96
N LEU A 329 -24.14 -24.78 -19.12
CA LEU A 329 -25.21 -25.14 -20.04
C LEU A 329 -24.61 -25.98 -21.19
N PRO A 330 -24.72 -27.31 -21.15
CA PRO A 330 -24.17 -28.18 -22.18
C PRO A 330 -25.05 -28.14 -23.42
N LEU A 331 -24.45 -27.85 -24.57
CA LEU A 331 -25.10 -27.86 -25.88
C LEU A 331 -24.30 -28.81 -26.77
N ARG A 332 -24.82 -30.04 -26.89
CA ARG A 332 -24.15 -31.09 -27.68
C ARG A 332 -24.41 -30.82 -29.16
N ALA A 333 -23.37 -30.35 -29.84
CA ALA A 333 -23.37 -30.05 -31.28
C ALA A 333 -22.35 -30.88 -32.06
N PHE A 334 -21.55 -31.70 -31.36
CA PHE A 334 -20.56 -32.60 -31.94
C PHE A 334 -20.85 -34.04 -31.49
N ALA A 335 -20.79 -35.00 -32.42
CA ALA A 335 -20.88 -36.42 -32.07
C ALA A 335 -19.51 -36.93 -31.58
N ASP A 336 -18.44 -36.45 -32.23
CA ASP A 336 -17.04 -36.56 -31.89
C ASP A 336 -16.31 -35.23 -32.23
N GLU A 337 -15.15 -34.97 -31.63
CA GLU A 337 -14.40 -33.72 -31.80
C GLU A 337 -13.91 -33.49 -33.24
N ASP A 338 -13.67 -34.58 -33.97
CA ASP A 338 -13.22 -34.58 -35.37
C ASP A 338 -14.38 -34.70 -36.39
N ASP A 339 -15.62 -34.86 -35.92
CA ASP A 339 -16.75 -35.12 -36.82
C ASP A 339 -17.20 -33.84 -37.55
N PRO A 340 -17.49 -33.92 -38.87
CA PRO A 340 -18.01 -32.78 -39.61
C PRO A 340 -19.42 -32.41 -39.10
N VAL A 341 -19.61 -31.14 -38.75
CA VAL A 341 -20.86 -30.64 -38.16
C VAL A 341 -21.71 -29.85 -39.15
N ASP A 342 -23.03 -29.94 -39.00
CA ASP A 342 -23.97 -29.06 -39.71
C ASP A 342 -23.93 -27.64 -39.10
N THR A 343 -23.59 -26.66 -39.93
CA THR A 343 -23.59 -25.24 -39.53
C THR A 343 -24.95 -24.74 -39.03
N ASN A 344 -26.07 -25.40 -39.39
CA ASN A 344 -27.39 -25.10 -38.85
C ASN A 344 -27.52 -25.54 -37.38
N ASP A 345 -26.99 -26.70 -37.02
CA ASP A 345 -27.04 -27.22 -35.65
C ASP A 345 -26.18 -26.34 -34.72
N LEU A 346 -25.00 -25.93 -35.19
CA LEU A 346 -24.16 -24.94 -34.47
C LEU A 346 -24.88 -23.60 -34.34
N ALA A 347 -25.54 -23.11 -35.40
CA ALA A 347 -26.29 -21.86 -35.34
C ALA A 347 -27.45 -21.94 -34.33
N ASP A 348 -28.17 -23.07 -34.30
CA ASP A 348 -29.27 -23.28 -33.36
C ASP A 348 -28.77 -23.41 -31.92
N ALA A 349 -27.62 -24.05 -31.69
CA ALA A 349 -26.96 -24.11 -30.37
C ALA A 349 -26.55 -22.72 -29.89
N ILE A 350 -25.87 -21.93 -30.72
CA ILE A 350 -25.46 -20.56 -30.37
C ILE A 350 -26.69 -19.69 -30.09
N ASN A 351 -27.73 -19.75 -30.93
CA ASN A 351 -28.97 -19.02 -30.70
C ASN A 351 -29.65 -19.43 -29.38
N TYR A 352 -29.66 -20.73 -29.08
CA TYR A 352 -30.24 -21.23 -27.83
C TYR A 352 -29.49 -20.72 -26.60
N ALA A 353 -28.16 -20.73 -26.64
CA ALA A 353 -27.30 -20.34 -25.53
C ALA A 353 -27.68 -18.97 -24.94
N TYR A 354 -27.78 -17.94 -25.78
CA TYR A 354 -28.09 -16.59 -25.32
C TYR A 354 -29.60 -16.29 -25.21
N LEU A 355 -30.46 -16.85 -26.09
CA LEU A 355 -31.90 -16.53 -26.09
C LEU A 355 -32.68 -17.27 -25.01
N THR A 356 -32.39 -18.56 -24.83
CA THR A 356 -33.18 -19.46 -23.97
C THR A 356 -32.38 -19.94 -22.78
N GLY A 357 -31.11 -20.25 -23.00
CA GLY A 357 -30.16 -20.65 -21.98
C GLY A 357 -29.73 -19.53 -21.04
N ASN A 358 -29.91 -18.27 -21.46
CA ASN A 358 -29.49 -17.07 -20.71
C ASN A 358 -28.01 -17.15 -20.27
N ALA A 359 -27.17 -17.73 -21.12
CA ALA A 359 -25.74 -17.85 -20.86
C ALA A 359 -25.05 -16.49 -21.01
N ASN A 360 -24.21 -16.15 -20.04
CA ASN A 360 -23.38 -14.95 -20.08
C ASN A 360 -22.17 -15.16 -20.99
N ILE A 361 -21.68 -16.40 -21.06
CA ILE A 361 -20.45 -16.79 -21.74
C ILE A 361 -20.78 -18.00 -22.62
N ILE A 362 -20.24 -18.03 -23.83
CA ILE A 362 -20.35 -19.15 -24.77
C ILE A 362 -18.93 -19.59 -25.10
N ASN A 363 -18.52 -20.73 -24.53
CA ASN A 363 -17.25 -21.36 -24.80
C ASN A 363 -17.36 -22.27 -26.03
N ASN A 364 -16.48 -22.03 -27.00
CA ASN A 364 -16.40 -22.78 -28.24
C ASN A 364 -14.98 -23.37 -28.38
N SER A 365 -14.83 -24.63 -27.99
CA SER A 365 -13.57 -25.37 -28.06
C SER A 365 -13.43 -26.13 -29.39
N TRP A 366 -13.81 -25.48 -30.49
CA TRP A 366 -13.80 -26.02 -31.85
C TRP A 366 -13.46 -24.91 -32.86
N ASN A 367 -12.94 -25.30 -34.04
CA ASN A 367 -12.58 -24.35 -35.10
C ASN A 367 -12.53 -25.06 -36.47
N THR A 368 -12.19 -24.31 -37.52
CA THR A 368 -11.95 -24.87 -38.86
C THR A 368 -10.50 -25.34 -39.01
N GLU A 369 -10.31 -26.63 -39.28
CA GLU A 369 -8.99 -27.21 -39.59
C GLU A 369 -8.50 -26.74 -40.97
N GLY A 370 -7.26 -26.25 -41.04
CA GLY A 370 -6.60 -25.88 -42.31
C GLY A 370 -7.22 -24.70 -43.07
N ILE A 371 -8.15 -23.96 -42.47
CA ILE A 371 -8.73 -22.73 -43.04
C ILE A 371 -8.53 -21.59 -42.04
N PHE A 372 -7.66 -20.65 -42.40
CA PHE A 372 -7.28 -19.56 -41.52
C PHE A 372 -8.01 -18.28 -41.87
N ILE A 373 -8.04 -17.31 -40.95
CA ILE A 373 -8.74 -16.04 -41.19
C ILE A 373 -8.20 -15.29 -42.42
N ASN A 374 -6.90 -15.40 -42.69
CA ASN A 374 -6.25 -14.76 -43.83
C ASN A 374 -6.55 -15.44 -45.19
N ASP A 375 -7.15 -16.64 -45.19
CA ASP A 375 -7.64 -17.31 -46.40
C ASP A 375 -9.02 -16.79 -46.82
N ILE A 376 -9.73 -16.10 -45.92
CA ILE A 376 -11.07 -15.56 -46.18
C ILE A 376 -10.97 -14.12 -46.69
N ALA A 377 -11.36 -13.90 -47.94
CA ALA A 377 -11.17 -12.61 -48.61
C ALA A 377 -12.00 -11.45 -48.03
N ASP A 378 -13.25 -11.72 -47.63
CA ASP A 378 -14.19 -10.73 -47.12
C ASP A 378 -15.38 -11.37 -46.38
N GLN A 379 -16.25 -10.53 -45.82
CA GLN A 379 -17.49 -10.95 -45.14
C GLN A 379 -18.43 -11.79 -46.05
N THR A 380 -18.42 -11.55 -47.37
CA THR A 380 -19.29 -12.30 -48.29
C THR A 380 -18.79 -13.73 -48.44
N ALA A 381 -17.48 -13.93 -48.58
CA ALA A 381 -16.86 -15.25 -48.59
C ALA A 381 -17.12 -16.00 -47.27
N PHE A 382 -16.99 -15.31 -46.12
CA PHE A 382 -17.29 -15.89 -44.81
C PHE A 382 -18.76 -16.33 -44.69
N ASN A 383 -19.70 -15.45 -45.04
CA ASN A 383 -21.14 -15.76 -44.98
C ASN A 383 -21.56 -16.86 -45.97
N LEU A 384 -20.87 -17.02 -47.09
CA LEU A 384 -21.11 -18.15 -48.00
C LEU A 384 -20.61 -19.48 -47.42
N ALA A 385 -19.52 -19.46 -46.67
CA ALA A 385 -18.94 -20.65 -46.03
C ALA A 385 -19.69 -21.07 -44.76
N PHE A 386 -20.12 -20.10 -43.94
CA PHE A 386 -20.64 -20.34 -42.58
C PHE A 386 -22.05 -19.77 -42.33
N GLY A 387 -22.81 -19.40 -43.37
CA GLY A 387 -24.01 -18.56 -43.34
C GLY A 387 -24.85 -18.50 -42.04
N PRO A 388 -25.59 -19.58 -41.67
CA PRO A 388 -26.40 -19.60 -40.45
C PRO A 388 -25.58 -19.36 -39.17
N LEU A 389 -24.42 -19.99 -39.07
CA LEU A 389 -23.51 -19.88 -37.93
C LEU A 389 -22.94 -18.47 -37.79
N SER A 390 -22.48 -17.86 -38.89
CA SER A 390 -22.02 -16.46 -38.92
C SER A 390 -23.10 -15.51 -38.38
N THR A 391 -24.36 -15.74 -38.74
CA THR A 391 -25.48 -14.91 -38.25
C THR A 391 -25.73 -15.14 -36.77
N ALA A 392 -25.70 -16.39 -36.30
CA ALA A 392 -25.93 -16.73 -34.90
C ALA A 392 -24.85 -16.14 -33.98
N LEU A 393 -23.57 -16.22 -34.37
CA LEU A 393 -22.44 -15.64 -33.63
C LEU A 393 -22.54 -14.10 -33.55
N GLN A 394 -22.91 -13.44 -34.65
CA GLN A 394 -23.16 -12.01 -34.63
C GLN A 394 -24.32 -11.63 -33.68
N ASN A 395 -25.39 -12.43 -33.65
CA ASN A 395 -26.52 -12.17 -32.78
C ASN A 395 -26.20 -12.46 -31.31
N ALA A 396 -25.37 -13.47 -31.01
CA ALA A 396 -24.95 -13.77 -29.64
C ALA A 396 -24.25 -12.57 -28.99
N VAL A 397 -23.40 -11.88 -29.75
CA VAL A 397 -22.77 -10.62 -29.30
C VAL A 397 -23.77 -9.46 -29.32
N THR A 398 -24.33 -9.13 -30.48
CA THR A 398 -25.05 -7.86 -30.67
C THR A 398 -26.46 -7.81 -30.06
N VAL A 399 -27.08 -8.98 -29.83
CA VAL A 399 -28.42 -9.12 -29.25
C VAL A 399 -28.36 -9.79 -27.88
N GLY A 400 -27.51 -10.81 -27.74
CA GLY A 400 -27.35 -11.55 -26.49
C GLY A 400 -26.45 -10.87 -25.46
N ASP A 401 -25.58 -9.96 -25.89
CA ASP A 401 -24.52 -9.37 -25.06
C ASP A 401 -23.66 -10.45 -24.36
N ALA A 402 -23.53 -11.62 -25.01
CA ALA A 402 -22.80 -12.76 -24.47
C ALA A 402 -21.32 -12.67 -24.83
N ALA A 403 -20.45 -13.10 -23.92
CA ALA A 403 -19.04 -13.31 -24.21
C ALA A 403 -18.89 -14.52 -25.12
N VAL A 404 -18.17 -14.39 -26.22
CA VAL A 404 -17.92 -15.47 -27.17
C VAL A 404 -16.44 -15.81 -27.12
N VAL A 405 -16.12 -16.95 -26.51
CA VAL A 405 -14.73 -17.41 -26.32
C VAL A 405 -14.46 -18.55 -27.28
N PHE A 406 -13.40 -18.44 -28.08
CA PHE A 406 -13.01 -19.43 -29.09
C PHE A 406 -11.58 -19.92 -28.88
N ALA A 407 -11.41 -21.23 -29.02
CA ALA A 407 -10.09 -21.84 -29.22
C ALA A 407 -9.49 -21.39 -30.57
N ALA A 408 -8.22 -21.01 -30.60
CA ALA A 408 -7.57 -20.44 -31.79
C ALA A 408 -7.35 -21.43 -32.95
N GLY A 409 -7.37 -22.74 -32.68
CA GLY A 409 -7.07 -23.80 -33.65
C GLY A 409 -5.80 -24.58 -33.29
N ASN A 410 -5.70 -25.82 -33.78
CA ASN A 410 -4.65 -26.78 -33.41
C ASN A 410 -3.89 -27.29 -34.66
N ASP A 411 -3.32 -26.40 -35.48
CA ASP A 411 -2.65 -26.76 -36.74
C ASP A 411 -1.10 -26.79 -36.62
N ASP A 412 -0.47 -27.70 -37.38
CA ASP A 412 0.98 -27.81 -37.45
C ASP A 412 1.67 -26.52 -37.95
N ASN A 413 2.83 -26.21 -37.37
CA ASN A 413 3.67 -25.03 -37.69
C ASN A 413 3.07 -23.68 -37.25
N ASN A 414 2.10 -23.69 -36.34
CA ASN A 414 1.55 -22.50 -35.69
C ASN A 414 1.13 -21.40 -36.69
N PRO A 415 0.18 -21.68 -37.61
CA PRO A 415 -0.35 -20.68 -38.54
C PRO A 415 -1.17 -19.59 -37.83
N GLU A 416 -1.80 -18.71 -38.62
CA GLU A 416 -2.77 -17.73 -38.11
C GLU A 416 -3.97 -18.42 -37.42
N VAL A 417 -4.72 -17.66 -36.61
CA VAL A 417 -5.97 -18.13 -36.01
C VAL A 417 -6.93 -18.69 -37.07
N GLY A 418 -7.69 -19.71 -36.66
CA GLY A 418 -8.72 -20.31 -37.51
C GLY A 418 -9.77 -19.29 -37.97
N SER A 419 -10.42 -19.59 -39.09
CA SER A 419 -11.32 -18.63 -39.75
C SER A 419 -12.45 -18.13 -38.85
N ILE A 420 -12.99 -18.99 -37.97
CA ILE A 420 -14.10 -18.63 -37.07
C ILE A 420 -13.59 -17.83 -35.87
N SER A 421 -12.52 -18.26 -35.22
CA SER A 421 -11.90 -17.50 -34.11
C SER A 421 -11.39 -16.12 -34.55
N GLY A 422 -11.01 -15.94 -35.82
CA GLY A 422 -10.61 -14.64 -36.37
C GLY A 422 -11.76 -13.75 -36.84
N MET A 423 -13.03 -14.17 -36.65
CA MET A 423 -14.21 -13.49 -37.22
C MET A 423 -14.29 -11.97 -36.94
N PRO A 424 -13.88 -11.43 -35.77
CA PRO A 424 -13.89 -9.98 -35.54
C PRO A 424 -13.09 -9.16 -36.57
N LEU A 425 -12.05 -9.73 -37.19
CA LEU A 425 -11.29 -9.07 -38.27
C LEU A 425 -12.15 -8.79 -39.51
N LEU A 426 -13.18 -9.60 -39.75
CA LEU A 426 -14.15 -9.40 -40.82
C LEU A 426 -15.39 -8.66 -40.32
N PHE A 427 -15.77 -8.82 -39.04
CA PHE A 427 -16.95 -8.23 -38.42
C PHE A 427 -16.56 -7.46 -37.13
N PRO A 428 -16.03 -6.23 -37.23
CA PRO A 428 -15.47 -5.51 -36.09
C PRO A 428 -16.44 -5.23 -34.94
N ALA A 429 -17.75 -5.27 -35.20
CA ALA A 429 -18.76 -5.12 -34.15
C ALA A 429 -18.79 -6.28 -33.13
N LEU A 430 -18.00 -7.33 -33.34
CA LEU A 430 -17.90 -8.47 -32.43
C LEU A 430 -16.75 -8.35 -31.43
N GLU A 431 -15.77 -7.50 -31.71
CA GLU A 431 -14.48 -7.45 -31.00
C GLU A 431 -14.65 -7.28 -29.48
N ASP A 432 -15.51 -6.36 -29.06
CA ASP A 432 -15.74 -6.04 -27.64
C ASP A 432 -16.28 -7.22 -26.81
N ASN A 433 -16.95 -8.20 -27.41
CA ASN A 433 -17.49 -9.37 -26.71
C ASN A 433 -16.80 -10.69 -27.13
N TRP A 434 -15.66 -10.63 -27.80
CA TRP A 434 -14.99 -11.80 -28.38
C TRP A 434 -13.60 -12.01 -27.79
N LEU A 435 -13.26 -13.28 -27.48
CA LEU A 435 -11.92 -13.67 -27.09
C LEU A 435 -11.44 -14.88 -27.87
N THR A 436 -10.28 -14.75 -28.49
CA THR A 436 -9.57 -15.88 -29.11
C THR A 436 -8.43 -16.34 -28.22
N VAL A 437 -8.34 -17.65 -27.98
CA VAL A 437 -7.44 -18.19 -26.96
C VAL A 437 -6.43 -19.17 -27.55
N VAL A 438 -5.15 -18.86 -27.37
CA VAL A 438 -4.02 -19.71 -27.77
C VAL A 438 -3.50 -20.52 -26.58
N ALA A 439 -2.88 -21.67 -26.84
CA ALA A 439 -2.43 -22.60 -25.81
C ALA A 439 -0.94 -22.44 -25.50
N VAL A 440 -0.62 -22.25 -24.23
CA VAL A 440 0.75 -22.30 -23.71
C VAL A 440 0.95 -23.51 -22.80
N ASP A 441 2.20 -23.95 -22.68
CA ASP A 441 2.63 -24.90 -21.65
C ASP A 441 2.85 -24.23 -20.30
N ASN A 442 3.23 -25.01 -19.29
CA ASN A 442 3.50 -24.54 -17.93
C ASN A 442 4.70 -23.59 -17.78
N THR A 443 5.43 -23.33 -18.86
CA THR A 443 6.53 -22.34 -18.91
C THR A 443 6.15 -21.07 -19.69
N ASN A 444 4.87 -20.91 -20.03
CA ASN A 444 4.34 -19.87 -20.92
C ASN A 444 4.87 -19.96 -22.36
N THR A 445 5.45 -21.11 -22.76
CA THR A 445 5.87 -21.33 -24.15
C THR A 445 4.67 -21.74 -24.97
N ILE A 446 4.47 -21.12 -26.13
CA ILE A 446 3.40 -21.49 -27.06
C ILE A 446 3.49 -22.98 -27.44
N ALA A 447 2.37 -23.69 -27.37
CA ALA A 447 2.31 -25.10 -27.72
C ALA A 447 2.58 -25.28 -29.23
N PRO A 448 3.30 -26.33 -29.66
CA PRO A 448 3.67 -26.53 -31.06
C PRO A 448 2.49 -26.75 -32.01
N PHE A 449 1.32 -27.12 -31.47
CA PHE A 449 0.06 -27.27 -32.21
C PHE A 449 -0.78 -25.98 -32.19
N SER A 450 -0.53 -25.03 -31.30
CA SER A 450 -1.42 -23.87 -31.16
C SER A 450 -1.26 -22.93 -32.34
N ASN A 451 -2.35 -22.54 -32.99
CA ASN A 451 -2.30 -21.40 -33.90
C ASN A 451 -1.87 -20.14 -33.13
N TYR A 452 -1.19 -19.22 -33.79
CA TYR A 452 -0.75 -17.96 -33.20
C TYR A 452 -1.87 -16.93 -33.25
N CYS A 453 -1.89 -16.02 -32.27
CA CYS A 453 -2.83 -14.89 -32.27
C CYS A 453 -2.73 -14.07 -33.57
N GLY A 454 -1.52 -13.86 -34.08
CA GLY A 454 -1.23 -13.22 -35.35
C GLY A 454 -2.00 -11.92 -35.52
N THR A 455 -2.78 -11.85 -36.60
CA THR A 455 -3.62 -10.68 -36.92
C THR A 455 -4.74 -10.40 -35.91
N ALA A 456 -5.11 -11.38 -35.07
CA ALA A 456 -6.13 -11.26 -34.03
C ALA A 456 -5.57 -10.80 -32.67
N GLN A 457 -4.30 -10.37 -32.59
CA GLN A 457 -3.61 -9.98 -31.34
C GLN A 457 -4.40 -9.03 -30.41
N ASP A 458 -5.27 -8.18 -30.94
CA ASP A 458 -5.98 -7.15 -30.17
C ASP A 458 -7.13 -7.74 -29.32
N PHE A 459 -7.68 -8.90 -29.72
CA PHE A 459 -8.74 -9.63 -29.00
C PHE A 459 -8.33 -11.08 -28.70
N CYS A 460 -7.03 -11.32 -28.60
CA CYS A 460 -6.45 -12.64 -28.37
C CYS A 460 -5.54 -12.64 -27.15
N LEU A 461 -5.56 -13.73 -26.38
CA LEU A 461 -4.65 -13.95 -25.26
C LEU A 461 -4.29 -15.44 -25.13
N ALA A 462 -3.25 -15.74 -24.37
CA ALA A 462 -2.78 -17.09 -24.09
C ALA A 462 -3.32 -17.63 -22.77
N ALA A 463 -3.60 -18.93 -22.71
CA ALA A 463 -3.97 -19.63 -21.48
C ALA A 463 -3.38 -21.05 -21.45
N PRO A 464 -3.32 -21.71 -20.27
CA PRO A 464 -2.78 -23.06 -20.14
C PRO A 464 -3.56 -24.05 -21.00
N GLY A 465 -2.86 -24.76 -21.89
CA GLY A 465 -3.47 -25.70 -22.82
C GLY A 465 -2.66 -26.96 -23.06
N VAL A 466 -1.66 -27.26 -22.23
CA VAL A 466 -0.82 -28.46 -22.36
C VAL A 466 -0.87 -29.27 -21.07
N ASN A 467 -1.14 -30.57 -21.18
CA ASN A 467 -1.27 -31.51 -20.06
C ASN A 467 -2.27 -31.05 -18.99
N ILE A 468 -3.41 -30.52 -19.41
CA ILE A 468 -4.46 -30.03 -18.51
C ILE A 468 -5.30 -31.21 -18.03
N ILE A 469 -5.31 -31.44 -16.72
CA ILE A 469 -6.11 -32.50 -16.09
C ILE A 469 -7.54 -31.99 -15.90
N SER A 470 -8.51 -32.74 -16.41
CA SER A 470 -9.93 -32.45 -16.21
C SER A 470 -10.80 -33.71 -16.36
N THR A 471 -12.10 -33.53 -16.19
CA THR A 471 -13.12 -34.57 -16.16
C THR A 471 -13.37 -35.22 -17.51
N ILE A 472 -13.56 -36.53 -17.55
CA ILE A 472 -13.99 -37.32 -18.71
C ILE A 472 -15.06 -38.32 -18.26
N PRO A 473 -15.86 -38.87 -19.19
CA PRO A 473 -16.73 -39.98 -18.86
C PRO A 473 -15.97 -41.16 -18.22
N TYR A 474 -16.57 -41.79 -17.20
CA TYR A 474 -15.91 -42.85 -16.44
C TYR A 474 -15.46 -44.03 -17.32
N ASP A 475 -16.15 -44.30 -18.42
CA ASP A 475 -15.89 -45.39 -19.36
C ASP A 475 -15.13 -44.98 -20.64
N THR A 476 -14.66 -43.72 -20.75
CA THR A 476 -13.86 -43.26 -21.89
C THR A 476 -12.56 -44.05 -22.04
N ALA A 477 -12.36 -44.70 -23.18
CA ALA A 477 -11.11 -45.38 -23.50
C ALA A 477 -10.04 -44.39 -23.93
N THR A 478 -9.17 -43.96 -23.01
CA THR A 478 -8.03 -43.07 -23.31
C THR A 478 -6.75 -43.57 -22.64
N GLU A 479 -5.61 -43.39 -23.31
CA GLU A 479 -4.28 -43.69 -22.77
C GLU A 479 -3.79 -42.58 -21.81
N ASP A 480 -4.40 -41.40 -21.86
CA ASP A 480 -4.05 -40.22 -21.05
C ASP A 480 -4.84 -40.14 -19.73
N ARG A 481 -5.48 -41.24 -19.34
CA ARG A 481 -6.25 -41.35 -18.10
C ARG A 481 -5.33 -41.16 -16.89
N VAL A 482 -5.70 -40.21 -16.03
CA VAL A 482 -5.00 -39.92 -14.77
C VAL A 482 -5.63 -40.68 -13.62
N LEU A 483 -6.96 -40.59 -13.50
CA LEU A 483 -7.81 -41.29 -12.52
C LEU A 483 -9.12 -41.70 -13.20
N ASP A 484 -9.93 -42.52 -12.53
CA ASP A 484 -11.29 -42.78 -13.00
C ASP A 484 -12.08 -41.46 -13.11
N GLY A 485 -12.51 -41.17 -14.33
CA GLY A 485 -13.22 -39.93 -14.65
C GLY A 485 -12.31 -38.72 -14.89
N LEU A 486 -10.97 -38.85 -14.87
CA LEU A 486 -10.04 -37.73 -15.12
C LEU A 486 -8.96 -38.10 -16.16
N ALA A 487 -8.67 -37.20 -17.08
CA ALA A 487 -7.59 -37.35 -18.08
C ALA A 487 -6.85 -36.03 -18.34
N ALA A 488 -5.61 -36.12 -18.82
CA ALA A 488 -4.79 -34.97 -19.18
C ALA A 488 -4.81 -34.74 -20.69
N PHE A 489 -5.43 -33.64 -21.16
CA PHE A 489 -5.50 -33.30 -22.58
C PHE A 489 -4.67 -32.04 -22.89
N SER A 490 -4.30 -31.91 -24.17
CA SER A 490 -3.58 -30.74 -24.69
C SER A 490 -4.29 -30.21 -25.92
N GLY A 491 -4.54 -28.90 -25.96
CA GLY A 491 -5.24 -28.23 -27.04
C GLY A 491 -5.57 -26.78 -26.70
N THR A 492 -5.79 -25.95 -27.72
CA THR A 492 -6.45 -24.64 -27.53
C THR A 492 -7.86 -24.79 -26.95
N SER A 493 -8.48 -25.96 -27.16
CA SER A 493 -9.70 -26.41 -26.51
C SER A 493 -9.64 -26.50 -24.98
N MET A 494 -8.46 -26.68 -24.40
CA MET A 494 -8.24 -26.64 -22.94
C MET A 494 -7.84 -25.24 -22.46
N ALA A 495 -7.31 -24.39 -23.34
CA ALA A 495 -6.98 -23.01 -23.03
C ALA A 495 -8.23 -22.12 -22.94
N ALA A 496 -9.13 -22.20 -23.94
CA ALA A 496 -10.39 -21.44 -23.98
C ALA A 496 -11.26 -21.55 -22.69
N PRO A 497 -11.46 -22.73 -22.08
CA PRO A 497 -12.26 -22.85 -20.87
C PRO A 497 -11.62 -22.19 -19.64
N HIS A 498 -10.29 -22.03 -19.57
CA HIS A 498 -9.68 -21.24 -18.50
C HIS A 498 -10.12 -19.78 -18.54
N VAL A 499 -10.15 -19.20 -19.75
CA VAL A 499 -10.61 -17.82 -20.00
C VAL A 499 -12.09 -17.68 -19.74
N SER A 500 -12.90 -18.66 -20.16
CA SER A 500 -14.33 -18.69 -19.88
C SER A 500 -14.61 -18.71 -18.36
N GLY A 501 -13.87 -19.52 -17.60
CA GLY A 501 -13.95 -19.50 -16.14
C GLY A 501 -13.50 -18.18 -15.53
N ALA A 502 -12.43 -17.56 -16.03
CA ALA A 502 -11.97 -16.26 -15.56
C ALA A 502 -13.02 -15.15 -15.76
N LEU A 503 -13.69 -15.13 -16.91
CA LEU A 503 -14.82 -14.22 -17.15
C LEU A 503 -15.95 -14.46 -16.14
N ALA A 504 -16.27 -15.72 -15.84
CA ALA A 504 -17.30 -16.04 -14.86
C ALA A 504 -16.94 -15.55 -13.45
N LEU A 505 -15.66 -15.63 -13.06
CA LEU A 505 -15.19 -15.06 -11.79
C LEU A 505 -15.36 -13.54 -11.74
N LEU A 506 -15.01 -12.81 -12.81
CA LEU A 506 -15.16 -11.35 -12.86
C LEU A 506 -16.62 -10.91 -12.81
N LEU A 507 -17.51 -11.60 -13.54
CA LEU A 507 -18.94 -11.30 -13.59
C LEU A 507 -19.67 -11.62 -12.27
N ASP A 508 -19.18 -12.59 -11.48
CA ASP A 508 -19.67 -12.88 -10.11
C ASP A 508 -19.22 -11.80 -9.10
N GLU A 509 -17.94 -11.41 -9.12
CA GLU A 509 -17.38 -10.45 -8.14
C GLU A 509 -17.96 -9.03 -8.30
N PHE A 510 -17.94 -8.51 -9.53
CA PHE A 510 -18.12 -7.09 -9.77
C PHE A 510 -19.52 -6.79 -10.27
N LEU A 511 -20.41 -6.45 -9.34
CA LEU A 511 -21.80 -6.08 -9.64
C LEU A 511 -21.89 -5.03 -10.75
N GLY A 512 -22.63 -5.32 -11.81
CA GLY A 512 -22.84 -4.38 -12.92
C GLY A 512 -21.59 -4.12 -13.77
N LEU A 513 -20.57 -4.99 -13.70
CA LEU A 513 -19.53 -5.10 -14.72
C LEU A 513 -20.16 -5.72 -15.98
N THR A 514 -19.93 -5.08 -17.13
CA THR A 514 -20.42 -5.58 -18.41
C THR A 514 -19.49 -6.65 -19.00
N VAL A 515 -19.99 -7.47 -19.91
CA VAL A 515 -19.17 -8.46 -20.63
C VAL A 515 -17.97 -7.81 -21.35
N PRO A 516 -18.14 -6.71 -22.11
CA PRO A 516 -17.02 -6.01 -22.72
C PRO A 516 -15.96 -5.55 -21.73
N GLU A 517 -16.38 -4.97 -20.60
CA GLU A 517 -15.43 -4.52 -19.57
C GLU A 517 -14.69 -5.72 -18.95
N ALA A 518 -15.35 -6.85 -18.73
CA ALA A 518 -14.69 -8.06 -18.22
C ALA A 518 -13.65 -8.60 -19.21
N ILE A 519 -13.94 -8.61 -20.51
CA ILE A 519 -12.99 -9.01 -21.56
C ILE A 519 -11.83 -8.04 -21.64
N ASP A 520 -12.09 -6.73 -21.66
CA ASP A 520 -11.06 -5.70 -21.71
C ASP A 520 -10.14 -5.76 -20.48
N ILE A 521 -10.68 -6.07 -19.29
CA ILE A 521 -9.87 -6.31 -18.09
C ILE A 521 -8.93 -7.49 -18.31
N LEU A 522 -9.43 -8.66 -18.75
CA LEU A 522 -8.57 -9.84 -18.96
C LEU A 522 -7.48 -9.59 -19.99
N LEU A 523 -7.78 -8.84 -21.05
CA LEU A 523 -6.81 -8.43 -22.08
C LEU A 523 -5.79 -7.44 -21.50
N ALA A 524 -6.25 -6.38 -20.83
CA ALA A 524 -5.39 -5.33 -20.29
C ALA A 524 -4.51 -5.79 -19.12
N THR A 525 -4.89 -6.86 -18.43
CA THR A 525 -4.15 -7.42 -17.29
C THR A 525 -3.43 -8.72 -17.62
N ALA A 526 -3.48 -9.19 -18.86
CA ALA A 526 -2.72 -10.36 -19.28
C ALA A 526 -1.22 -10.13 -19.07
N ASN A 527 -0.52 -11.17 -18.61
CA ASN A 527 0.90 -11.10 -18.29
C ASN A 527 1.74 -11.15 -19.57
N ASP A 528 2.35 -10.02 -19.93
CA ASP A 528 3.29 -9.86 -21.03
C ASP A 528 4.76 -9.77 -20.57
N GLY A 529 5.01 -9.88 -19.27
CA GLY A 529 6.30 -9.66 -18.61
C GLY A 529 7.22 -10.89 -18.58
N PHE A 530 6.87 -11.98 -19.27
CA PHE A 530 7.64 -13.23 -19.27
C PHE A 530 8.66 -13.32 -20.42
N ALA A 531 9.69 -14.14 -20.23
CA ALA A 531 10.72 -14.33 -21.24
C ALA A 531 10.16 -15.06 -22.47
N GLY A 532 10.33 -14.48 -23.66
CA GLY A 532 9.83 -15.08 -24.90
C GLY A 532 8.45 -14.58 -25.34
N TYR A 533 7.85 -13.62 -24.62
CA TYR A 533 6.64 -12.94 -25.04
C TYR A 533 6.80 -12.28 -26.43
N ASP A 534 5.74 -12.44 -27.24
CA ASP A 534 5.56 -11.81 -28.55
C ASP A 534 4.06 -11.63 -28.77
N ILE A 535 3.62 -10.39 -28.99
CA ILE A 535 2.23 -10.00 -29.23
C ILE A 535 1.59 -10.75 -30.41
N ASN A 536 2.37 -11.08 -31.45
CA ASN A 536 1.86 -11.83 -32.61
C ASN A 536 1.68 -13.33 -32.29
N ILE A 537 2.29 -13.84 -31.23
CA ILE A 537 2.20 -15.26 -30.84
C ILE A 537 1.18 -15.43 -29.73
N HIS A 538 1.30 -14.62 -28.68
CA HIS A 538 0.58 -14.76 -27.41
C HIS A 538 -0.58 -13.78 -27.27
N GLY A 539 -0.76 -12.85 -28.22
CA GLY A 539 -1.75 -11.78 -28.08
C GLY A 539 -1.36 -10.89 -26.90
N GLN A 540 -2.35 -10.46 -26.11
CA GLN A 540 -2.12 -9.55 -24.98
C GLN A 540 -1.28 -10.14 -23.83
N GLY A 541 -0.95 -11.44 -23.87
CA GLY A 541 -0.15 -12.12 -22.85
C GLY A 541 -0.85 -13.36 -22.32
N VAL A 542 -0.33 -13.92 -21.23
CA VAL A 542 -0.95 -15.08 -20.55
C VAL A 542 -1.99 -14.58 -19.54
N LEU A 543 -3.17 -15.22 -19.49
CA LEU A 543 -4.22 -14.94 -18.52
C LEU A 543 -3.67 -14.86 -17.08
N ASP A 544 -4.00 -13.76 -16.37
CA ASP A 544 -3.53 -13.51 -14.99
C ASP A 544 -4.67 -12.96 -14.12
N LEU A 545 -5.19 -13.79 -13.23
CA LEU A 545 -6.30 -13.43 -12.34
C LEU A 545 -5.87 -12.59 -11.13
N ASP A 546 -4.60 -12.58 -10.74
CA ASP A 546 -4.13 -11.68 -9.68
C ASP A 546 -4.16 -10.23 -10.17
N ALA A 547 -3.64 -10.00 -11.38
CA ALA A 547 -3.69 -8.69 -12.01
C ALA A 547 -5.15 -8.28 -12.33
N ALA A 548 -5.98 -9.19 -12.82
CA ALA A 548 -7.39 -8.91 -13.15
C ALA A 548 -8.24 -8.55 -11.92
N PHE A 549 -7.92 -9.05 -10.72
CA PHE A 549 -8.70 -8.79 -9.50
C PHE A 549 -8.20 -7.58 -8.67
N VAL A 550 -7.16 -6.89 -9.13
CA VAL A 550 -6.71 -5.61 -8.55
C VAL A 550 -7.27 -4.43 -9.37
N ALA A 551 -7.33 -3.24 -8.75
CA ALA A 551 -7.83 -2.03 -9.39
C ALA A 551 -7.00 -1.66 -10.63
N VAL A 552 -7.67 -1.41 -11.76
CA VAL A 552 -7.02 -1.06 -13.04
C VAL A 552 -7.08 0.44 -13.30
N GLY A 553 -5.92 1.03 -13.55
CA GLY A 553 -5.76 2.46 -13.82
C GLY A 553 -6.02 3.36 -12.61
N PRO A 554 -6.34 4.65 -12.82
CA PRO A 554 -6.55 5.61 -11.74
C PRO A 554 -7.71 5.21 -10.80
N VAL A 555 -7.45 5.27 -9.50
CA VAL A 555 -8.44 4.97 -8.47
C VAL A 555 -9.05 6.26 -7.91
N SER A 556 -10.37 6.25 -7.72
CA SER A 556 -11.13 7.38 -7.17
C SER A 556 -11.97 7.00 -5.96
N ILE A 557 -12.19 7.96 -5.08
CA ILE A 557 -13.14 7.88 -3.96
C ILE A 557 -14.40 8.61 -4.43
N PRO A 558 -15.53 7.91 -4.63
CA PRO A 558 -16.75 8.54 -5.11
C PRO A 558 -17.37 9.45 -4.03
N ALA A 559 -17.76 10.65 -4.44
CA ALA A 559 -18.45 11.63 -3.59
C ALA A 559 -19.94 11.77 -3.98
N GLY A 560 -20.28 11.39 -5.21
CA GLY A 560 -21.66 11.35 -5.72
C GLY A 560 -22.44 10.10 -5.30
N LEU A 561 -23.70 10.05 -5.76
CA LEU A 561 -24.62 8.93 -5.52
C LEU A 561 -24.67 7.90 -6.65
N SER A 562 -23.82 8.05 -7.66
CA SER A 562 -23.72 7.12 -8.79
C SER A 562 -22.30 7.07 -9.34
N VAL A 563 -21.98 5.98 -10.04
CA VAL A 563 -20.79 5.89 -10.89
C VAL A 563 -20.77 7.02 -11.93
N GLY A 564 -19.57 7.48 -12.29
CA GLY A 564 -19.37 8.65 -13.16
C GLY A 564 -19.78 10.00 -12.56
N GLY A 565 -20.25 10.03 -11.32
CA GLY A 565 -20.51 11.25 -10.56
C GLY A 565 -19.24 11.94 -10.08
N ALA A 566 -19.40 12.98 -9.25
CA ALA A 566 -18.26 13.62 -8.60
C ALA A 566 -17.47 12.62 -7.76
N GLY A 567 -16.15 12.70 -7.82
CA GLY A 567 -15.23 11.86 -7.06
C GLY A 567 -13.87 12.54 -6.94
N PHE A 568 -13.05 12.04 -6.02
CA PHE A 568 -11.70 12.53 -5.80
C PHE A 568 -10.70 11.45 -6.18
N ALA A 569 -9.56 11.83 -6.77
CA ALA A 569 -8.49 10.88 -6.97
C ALA A 569 -7.98 10.39 -5.60
N ALA A 570 -7.91 9.07 -5.43
CA ALA A 570 -7.43 8.46 -4.19
C ALA A 570 -5.99 8.91 -3.88
N ALA A 571 -5.16 9.02 -4.93
CA ALA A 571 -3.76 9.44 -4.82
C ALA A 571 -3.56 10.90 -4.38
N SER A 572 -4.58 11.77 -4.49
CA SER A 572 -4.52 13.17 -4.07
C SER A 572 -5.40 13.46 -2.85
N SER A 573 -5.75 12.43 -2.09
CA SER A 573 -6.59 12.54 -0.90
C SER A 573 -5.75 12.22 0.32
N SER A 574 -5.61 13.19 1.22
CA SER A 574 -4.88 13.03 2.48
C SER A 574 -5.56 13.83 3.59
N LEU A 575 -5.46 13.35 4.83
CA LEU A 575 -5.84 14.10 6.03
C LEU A 575 -4.64 14.16 6.98
N SER A 576 -4.16 15.37 7.24
CA SER A 576 -3.18 15.64 8.29
C SER A 576 -3.92 15.88 9.60
N GLY A 577 -3.75 14.95 10.54
CA GLY A 577 -4.29 15.05 11.90
C GLY A 577 -3.77 16.28 12.67
N SER A 578 -4.37 16.57 13.82
CA SER A 578 -3.84 17.56 14.76
C SER A 578 -3.84 16.99 16.18
N PRO A 579 -2.74 17.19 16.97
CA PRO A 579 -2.65 16.71 18.35
C PRO A 579 -3.80 17.15 19.23
N VAL A 580 -4.43 18.30 18.91
CA VAL A 580 -5.55 18.86 19.66
C VAL A 580 -6.75 17.91 19.74
N PHE A 581 -6.95 17.07 18.72
CA PHE A 581 -8.02 16.06 18.64
C PHE A 581 -7.60 14.68 19.18
N GLY A 582 -6.32 14.46 19.47
CA GLY A 582 -5.77 13.14 19.73
C GLY A 582 -6.00 12.16 18.57
N SER A 583 -6.22 10.89 18.88
CA SER A 583 -6.40 9.82 17.88
C SER A 583 -7.85 9.54 17.48
N THR A 584 -8.83 10.24 18.07
CA THR A 584 -10.25 9.85 17.97
C THR A 584 -10.80 10.00 16.53
N LEU A 585 -10.48 11.11 15.86
CA LEU A 585 -10.93 11.34 14.48
C LEU A 585 -10.30 10.33 13.51
N ASN A 586 -9.00 10.09 13.67
CA ASN A 586 -8.28 9.14 12.81
C ASN A 586 -8.82 7.72 12.99
N ALA A 587 -9.07 7.29 14.24
CA ALA A 587 -9.69 6.01 14.51
C ALA A 587 -11.11 5.90 13.90
N ALA A 588 -11.93 6.94 14.02
CA ALA A 588 -13.28 6.94 13.48
C ALA A 588 -13.31 6.89 11.94
N LEU A 589 -12.31 7.47 11.27
CA LEU A 589 -12.17 7.40 9.81
C LEU A 589 -11.59 6.05 9.38
N ALA A 590 -10.58 5.52 10.08
CA ALA A 590 -9.98 4.23 9.77
C ALA A 590 -10.97 3.06 9.84
N ASP A 591 -11.95 3.13 10.74
CA ASP A 591 -13.01 2.12 10.88
C ASP A 591 -14.20 2.33 9.92
N ALA A 592 -14.24 3.45 9.18
CA ALA A 592 -15.38 3.76 8.32
C ALA A 592 -15.31 2.94 7.02
N PRO A 593 -16.40 2.26 6.62
CA PRO A 593 -16.43 1.52 5.36
C PRO A 593 -16.30 2.51 4.20
N VAL A 594 -15.37 2.22 3.28
CA VAL A 594 -15.18 2.98 2.05
C VAL A 594 -15.02 2.03 0.88
N ILE A 595 -15.61 2.39 -0.26
CA ILE A 595 -15.25 1.84 -1.56
C ILE A 595 -14.46 2.86 -2.37
N THR A 596 -13.50 2.35 -3.12
CA THR A 596 -12.87 3.08 -4.22
C THR A 596 -13.32 2.49 -5.56
N LEU A 597 -13.29 3.32 -6.61
CA LEU A 597 -13.63 2.93 -7.97
C LEU A 597 -12.39 3.00 -8.85
N ASP A 598 -12.16 1.97 -9.66
CA ASP A 598 -11.14 1.98 -10.70
C ASP A 598 -11.67 2.54 -12.03
N SER A 599 -10.89 2.40 -13.11
CA SER A 599 -11.25 2.93 -14.44
C SER A 599 -12.50 2.27 -15.05
N TYR A 600 -12.84 1.06 -14.60
CA TYR A 600 -14.03 0.30 -15.01
C TYR A 600 -15.20 0.49 -14.02
N ASN A 601 -15.08 1.43 -13.08
CA ASN A 601 -16.04 1.65 -12.00
C ASN A 601 -16.28 0.41 -11.11
N ARG A 602 -15.32 -0.52 -11.07
CA ARG A 602 -15.36 -1.65 -10.14
C ARG A 602 -15.12 -1.15 -8.73
N ALA A 603 -15.94 -1.62 -7.79
CA ALA A 603 -15.85 -1.18 -6.40
C ALA A 603 -14.88 -2.07 -5.62
N PHE A 604 -13.88 -1.45 -5.00
CA PHE A 604 -12.91 -2.11 -4.13
C PHE A 604 -13.13 -1.62 -2.71
N ALA A 605 -13.37 -2.54 -1.79
CA ALA A 605 -13.40 -2.21 -0.37
C ALA A 605 -12.01 -1.75 0.09
N GLY A 606 -11.96 -0.65 0.84
CA GLY A 606 -10.72 -0.07 1.33
C GLY A 606 -10.80 0.35 2.80
N ASN A 607 -9.67 0.81 3.31
CA ASN A 607 -9.55 1.41 4.63
C ASN A 607 -9.09 2.87 4.48
N LEU A 608 -9.81 3.84 5.05
CA LEU A 608 -9.42 5.25 4.93
C LEU A 608 -8.12 5.57 5.67
N GLY A 609 -7.70 4.72 6.62
CA GLY A 609 -6.49 4.85 7.42
C GLY A 609 -5.23 5.07 6.59
N GLN A 610 -5.15 4.52 5.38
CA GLN A 610 -4.02 4.72 4.47
C GLN A 610 -3.85 6.17 3.98
N TYR A 611 -4.91 6.99 4.09
CA TYR A 611 -4.89 8.40 3.72
C TYR A 611 -4.69 9.32 4.94
N LEU A 612 -4.64 8.75 6.14
CA LEU A 612 -4.54 9.51 7.39
C LEU A 612 -3.07 9.60 7.81
N HIS A 613 -2.62 10.83 8.03
CA HIS A 613 -1.32 11.12 8.59
C HIS A 613 -1.52 11.60 10.01
N ASP A 614 -0.88 10.96 10.98
CA ASP A 614 -0.92 11.44 12.35
C ASP A 614 -0.16 12.78 12.43
N GLY A 615 -0.84 13.82 12.90
CA GLY A 615 -0.21 15.11 13.20
C GLY A 615 0.61 15.10 14.50
N TYR A 616 0.86 13.93 15.08
CA TYR A 616 1.55 13.79 16.35
C TYR A 616 3.05 13.53 16.10
N ASP A 617 3.86 14.57 16.27
CA ASP A 617 5.31 14.41 16.37
C ASP A 617 5.69 13.99 17.81
N SER A 618 6.48 12.91 17.91
CA SER A 618 7.21 12.54 19.13
C SER A 618 8.08 13.69 19.64
N PHE A 619 8.47 13.68 20.93
CA PHE A 619 9.34 14.72 21.53
C PHE A 619 10.54 15.05 20.63
N SER A 620 10.47 16.15 19.88
CA SER A 620 11.59 16.57 19.04
C SER A 620 12.69 17.11 19.95
N ALA A 621 13.61 16.21 20.32
CA ALA A 621 14.79 16.55 21.12
C ALA A 621 15.57 17.71 20.48
N SER A 622 15.57 17.82 19.14
CA SER A 622 16.16 18.92 18.39
C SER A 622 15.43 20.26 18.60
N ARG A 623 14.08 20.31 18.55
CA ARG A 623 13.31 21.55 18.83
C ARG A 623 13.45 22.02 20.28
N SER A 624 13.35 21.10 21.24
CA SER A 624 13.52 21.44 22.67
C SER A 624 14.97 21.87 22.96
N PHE A 625 15.95 21.22 22.35
CA PHE A 625 17.35 21.64 22.41
C PHE A 625 17.57 23.03 21.82
N LEU A 626 16.97 23.34 20.66
CA LEU A 626 17.04 24.66 20.03
C LEU A 626 16.48 25.77 20.93
N ASN A 627 15.34 25.53 21.56
CA ASN A 627 14.71 26.49 22.47
C ASN A 627 15.55 26.69 23.75
N PHE A 628 16.20 25.64 24.25
CA PHE A 628 17.01 25.70 25.46
C PHE A 628 18.42 26.27 25.25
N THR A 629 19.01 26.13 24.06
CA THR A 629 20.42 26.47 23.80
C THR A 629 20.68 27.82 23.16
N ARG A 630 19.68 28.54 22.63
CA ARG A 630 19.91 29.79 21.87
C ARG A 630 18.99 30.94 22.28
N GLU A 631 19.62 32.09 22.56
CA GLU A 631 19.13 33.39 22.09
C GLU A 631 20.33 34.31 21.80
N LYS A 632 20.78 34.39 20.54
CA LYS A 632 21.50 35.58 20.04
C LYS A 632 20.47 36.56 19.45
N ALA A 633 19.52 37.00 20.28
CA ALA A 633 18.63 38.09 19.90
C ALA A 633 19.45 39.39 19.81
N ARG A 634 19.44 40.03 18.64
CA ARG A 634 20.04 41.36 18.49
C ARG A 634 18.93 42.39 18.43
N LYS A 635 19.05 43.44 19.23
CA LYS A 635 18.17 44.61 19.20
C LYS A 635 18.96 45.81 18.71
N VAL A 636 18.43 46.47 17.69
CA VAL A 636 18.92 47.76 17.19
C VAL A 636 17.94 48.82 17.65
N TYR A 637 18.40 49.78 18.45
CA TYR A 637 17.58 50.90 18.89
C TYR A 637 17.55 51.98 17.81
N LEU A 638 16.35 52.31 17.34
CA LEU A 638 16.13 53.30 16.28
C LEU A 638 15.81 54.69 16.84
N GLY A 639 15.55 54.79 18.14
CA GLY A 639 15.24 56.00 18.88
C GLY A 639 14.80 55.68 20.31
N GLU A 640 14.47 56.69 21.10
CA GLU A 640 13.95 56.50 22.45
C GLU A 640 12.65 55.68 22.41
N GLY A 641 12.65 54.54 23.10
CA GLY A 641 11.49 53.63 23.15
C GLY A 641 11.22 52.84 21.86
N THR A 642 12.03 52.94 20.79
CA THR A 642 11.82 52.20 19.53
C THR A 642 13.00 51.28 19.22
N SER A 643 12.72 50.00 18.98
CA SER A 643 13.73 48.99 18.67
C SER A 643 13.29 48.03 17.57
N LEU A 644 14.25 47.62 16.76
CA LEU A 644 14.14 46.53 15.80
C LEU A 644 14.93 45.33 16.35
N GLY A 645 14.22 44.28 16.73
CA GLY A 645 14.78 43.00 17.15
C GLY A 645 14.78 42.00 16.00
N PHE A 646 15.83 41.19 15.90
CA PHE A 646 15.84 40.01 15.03
C PHE A 646 16.50 38.84 15.75
N ARG A 647 15.94 37.64 15.54
CA ARG A 647 16.52 36.37 15.97
C ARG A 647 16.87 35.53 14.75
N THR A 648 18.06 34.95 14.77
CA THR A 648 18.51 34.02 13.72
C THR A 648 18.73 32.64 14.30
N THR A 649 18.50 31.62 13.47
CA THR A 649 18.79 30.22 13.76
C THR A 649 19.80 29.73 12.75
N ALA A 650 20.95 29.21 13.18
CA ALA A 650 21.70 28.27 12.35
C ALA A 650 20.87 26.98 12.25
N ASP A 651 20.54 26.56 11.05
CA ASP A 651 19.77 25.35 10.80
C ASP A 651 20.55 24.15 11.38
N THR A 652 19.94 23.46 12.34
CA THR A 652 20.59 22.35 13.06
C THR A 652 19.93 21.02 12.74
N GLU A 653 18.79 20.97 12.03
CA GLU A 653 18.27 19.67 11.57
C GLU A 653 19.30 18.97 10.66
N THR A 654 20.02 19.75 9.86
CA THR A 654 21.20 19.32 9.08
C THR A 654 22.36 18.82 9.95
N LEU A 655 22.60 19.45 11.13
CA LEU A 655 23.59 19.00 12.11
C LEU A 655 23.22 17.67 12.79
N PHE A 656 21.92 17.38 12.94
CA PHE A 656 21.41 16.10 13.45
C PHE A 656 21.30 15.02 12.36
N ARG A 657 21.02 15.40 11.10
CA ARG A 657 20.88 14.50 9.94
C ARG A 657 22.20 14.17 9.23
N ASN A 658 23.34 14.66 9.73
CA ASN A 658 24.67 14.39 9.15
C ASN A 658 24.84 14.93 7.71
N GLU A 659 24.16 16.03 7.38
CA GLU A 659 24.26 16.67 6.07
C GLU A 659 24.86 18.08 6.21
N SER A 660 26.10 18.27 5.75
CA SER A 660 26.79 19.56 5.52
C SER A 660 26.89 20.57 6.68
N THR A 661 28.12 20.98 7.01
CA THR A 661 28.44 22.04 7.98
C THR A 661 28.17 23.48 7.49
N ASP A 662 27.64 23.67 6.28
CA ASP A 662 27.47 24.99 5.64
C ASP A 662 26.04 25.54 5.69
N ALA A 663 25.25 25.19 6.71
CA ALA A 663 23.89 25.71 6.82
C ALA A 663 23.90 27.21 7.20
N ALA A 664 23.56 28.07 6.24
CA ALA A 664 23.46 29.51 6.44
C ALA A 664 22.42 29.82 7.53
N PRO A 665 22.68 30.78 8.44
CA PRO A 665 21.70 31.16 9.46
C PRO A 665 20.44 31.73 8.81
N SER A 666 19.28 31.11 9.06
CA SER A 666 17.96 31.58 8.66
C SER A 666 17.43 32.63 9.65
N LEU A 667 16.65 33.58 9.14
CA LEU A 667 15.92 34.54 9.97
C LEU A 667 14.76 33.82 10.64
N ARG A 668 14.78 33.70 11.97
CA ARG A 668 13.69 33.06 12.73
C ARG A 668 12.56 34.04 12.95
N ASP A 669 12.87 35.26 13.37
CA ASP A 669 11.87 36.33 13.51
C ASP A 669 12.46 37.73 13.35
N LEU A 670 11.55 38.65 13.03
CA LEU A 670 11.78 40.08 12.99
C LEU A 670 10.70 40.78 13.81
N ARG A 671 11.08 41.68 14.69
CA ARG A 671 10.13 42.42 15.55
C ARG A 671 10.46 43.90 15.60
N LEU A 672 9.51 44.75 15.21
CA LEU A 672 9.54 46.18 15.47
C LEU A 672 8.71 46.45 16.73
N THR A 673 9.31 47.04 17.75
CA THR A 673 8.62 47.45 18.97
C THR A 673 8.83 48.94 19.20
N SER A 674 7.75 49.67 19.42
CA SER A 674 7.77 51.09 19.83
C SER A 674 6.91 51.27 21.08
N THR A 675 7.48 51.86 22.12
CA THR A 675 6.82 52.12 23.41
C THR A 675 7.06 53.58 23.81
N GLN A 676 5.98 54.33 24.03
CA GLN A 676 6.01 55.71 24.52
C GLN A 676 4.98 55.89 25.63
N GLY A 677 5.44 55.95 26.87
CA GLY A 677 4.59 56.09 28.05
C GLY A 677 3.56 54.96 28.15
N ALA A 678 2.27 55.32 28.13
CA ALA A 678 1.15 54.39 28.21
C ALA A 678 0.90 53.59 26.91
N TYR A 679 1.48 54.00 25.79
CA TYR A 679 1.22 53.43 24.47
C TYR A 679 2.36 52.51 24.03
N GLY A 680 2.01 51.35 23.49
CA GLY A 680 2.95 50.39 22.91
C GLY A 680 2.42 49.84 21.60
N PHE A 681 3.32 49.61 20.66
CA PHE A 681 3.04 48.95 19.39
C PHE A 681 4.13 47.94 19.09
N THR A 682 3.73 46.75 18.64
CA THR A 682 4.62 45.72 18.14
C THR A 682 4.11 45.21 16.81
N ALA A 683 5.00 45.09 15.82
CA ALA A 683 4.77 44.36 14.59
C ALA A 683 5.83 43.26 14.48
N GLY A 684 5.42 42.07 14.07
CA GLY A 684 6.29 40.91 13.99
C GLY A 684 6.14 40.14 12.69
N TYR A 685 7.23 39.56 12.21
CA TYR A 685 7.24 38.44 11.27
C TYR A 685 7.79 37.21 12.00
N ASN A 686 7.10 36.07 11.92
CA ASN A 686 7.36 34.82 12.67
C ASN A 686 7.46 35.06 14.18
N ALA A 687 6.64 35.97 14.66
CA ALA A 687 6.66 36.50 16.01
C ALA A 687 5.22 36.71 16.46
N PRO A 688 4.51 35.68 16.93
CA PRO A 688 3.08 35.74 17.19
C PRO A 688 2.68 36.89 18.11
N ALA A 689 1.49 37.46 17.88
CA ALA A 689 0.98 38.54 18.74
C ALA A 689 0.87 38.10 20.21
N ALA A 690 0.72 36.80 20.47
CA ALA A 690 0.72 36.21 21.82
C ALA A 690 1.94 36.61 22.67
N GLN A 691 3.12 36.74 22.06
CA GLN A 691 4.35 37.15 22.75
C GLN A 691 4.38 38.66 23.08
N SER A 692 3.46 39.43 22.50
CA SER A 692 3.28 40.87 22.74
C SER A 692 2.16 41.14 23.76
N LEU A 693 1.40 40.11 24.15
CA LEU A 693 0.40 40.19 25.22
C LEU A 693 1.08 40.36 26.58
N ASP A 694 0.34 40.90 27.55
CA ASP A 694 0.90 41.22 28.86
C ASP A 694 1.41 39.97 29.59
N GLY A 695 0.79 38.80 29.37
CA GLY A 695 1.20 37.52 29.97
C GLY A 695 2.69 37.24 29.83
N TYR A 696 3.21 37.17 28.61
CA TYR A 696 4.62 36.85 28.36
C TYR A 696 5.61 37.84 28.99
N ASN A 697 5.29 39.13 28.97
CA ASN A 697 6.19 40.18 29.47
C ASN A 697 6.08 40.45 30.98
N SER A 698 5.00 40.00 31.63
CA SER A 698 4.73 40.34 33.04
C SER A 698 5.24 39.32 34.06
N TYR A 699 5.48 38.08 33.65
CA TYR A 699 5.95 37.03 34.53
C TYR A 699 7.42 37.13 34.96
N GLY A 700 8.22 37.97 34.29
CA GLY A 700 9.67 38.06 34.54
C GLY A 700 10.44 36.77 34.16
N ILE A 701 9.77 35.82 33.51
CA ILE A 701 10.33 34.58 32.97
C ILE A 701 10.75 34.87 31.52
N ALA A 702 12.01 34.63 31.18
CA ALA A 702 12.40 34.60 29.77
C ALA A 702 11.96 33.25 29.19
N ALA A 703 11.31 33.26 28.02
CA ALA A 703 11.04 32.07 27.20
C ALA A 703 12.27 31.12 27.13
N ALA A 704 13.46 31.72 27.01
CA ALA A 704 14.76 31.06 26.98
C ALA A 704 15.18 30.32 28.27
N ASP A 705 14.40 30.41 29.36
CA ASP A 705 14.61 29.64 30.58
C ASP A 705 13.69 28.40 30.63
N MET A 706 12.70 28.29 29.73
CA MET A 706 11.71 27.21 29.68
C MET A 706 12.12 26.05 28.75
N VAL A 707 11.64 24.84 29.07
CA VAL A 707 11.80 23.65 28.21
C VAL A 707 10.67 23.56 27.18
N ILE A 708 9.44 23.88 27.60
CA ILE A 708 8.23 23.94 26.78
C ILE A 708 7.76 25.40 26.74
N ASP A 709 8.20 26.17 25.76
CA ASP A 709 7.94 27.63 25.66
C ASP A 709 6.44 27.94 25.49
N SER A 710 5.67 27.09 24.83
CA SER A 710 4.25 27.32 24.50
C SER A 710 3.29 27.33 25.69
N ALA A 711 3.76 27.00 26.90
CA ALA A 711 2.88 26.75 28.04
C ALA A 711 2.32 28.02 28.72
N LEU A 712 2.94 29.20 28.58
CA LEU A 712 2.48 30.44 29.25
C LEU A 712 1.86 31.49 28.30
N GLY A 713 1.57 31.09 27.05
CA GLY A 713 0.95 31.92 26.02
C GLY A 713 -0.54 31.67 25.80
N ASN A 714 -1.15 32.46 24.91
CA ASN A 714 -2.47 32.14 24.39
C ASN A 714 -2.36 30.91 23.47
N SER A 715 -3.02 29.80 23.83
CA SER A 715 -2.84 28.51 23.16
C SER A 715 -3.38 28.50 21.74
N TYR A 716 -4.39 29.33 21.43
CA TYR A 716 -4.93 29.45 20.07
C TYR A 716 -3.98 30.16 19.11
N PHE A 717 -3.18 31.09 19.61
CA PHE A 717 -2.14 31.75 18.82
C PHE A 717 -0.88 30.91 18.67
N ASN A 718 -0.63 30.00 19.62
CA ASN A 718 0.51 29.10 19.58
C ASN A 718 0.37 28.02 18.48
N LEU A 719 -0.83 27.79 17.96
CA LEU A 719 -1.07 26.90 16.82
C LEU A 719 -0.36 27.37 15.53
N PHE A 720 0.06 28.64 15.44
CA PHE A 720 0.69 29.25 14.26
C PHE A 720 2.03 29.90 14.59
N ALA A 721 2.66 29.48 15.70
CA ALA A 721 3.80 30.19 16.25
C ALA A 721 5.11 29.98 15.50
N ASP A 722 5.21 28.88 14.76
CA ASP A 722 6.42 28.47 14.07
C ASP A 722 6.34 28.64 12.53
N ASP A 723 5.19 29.08 12.02
CA ASP A 723 4.93 29.25 10.57
C ASP A 723 5.08 30.71 10.11
N ASP A 724 5.22 30.92 8.81
CA ASP A 724 5.29 32.23 8.14
C ASP A 724 4.09 33.13 8.48
N ASN A 725 4.23 33.90 9.55
CA ASN A 725 3.17 34.70 10.15
C ASN A 725 3.56 36.17 10.28
N ILE A 726 2.57 37.03 10.14
CA ILE A 726 2.65 38.47 10.40
C ILE A 726 1.74 38.78 11.58
N SER A 727 2.28 39.49 12.56
CA SER A 727 1.56 39.85 13.76
C SER A 727 1.59 41.35 14.04
N PHE A 728 0.53 41.83 14.70
CA PHE A 728 0.42 43.19 15.19
C PHE A 728 -0.13 43.17 16.60
N ALA A 729 0.42 43.99 17.47
CA ALA A 729 -0.11 44.20 18.81
C ALA A 729 -0.04 45.66 19.19
N GLY A 730 -1.17 46.21 19.63
CA GLY A 730 -1.27 47.55 20.19
C GLY A 730 -1.62 47.46 21.67
N ARG A 731 -0.98 48.28 22.49
CA ARG A 731 -1.24 48.37 23.92
C ARG A 731 -1.46 49.82 24.34
N THR A 732 -2.41 50.03 25.22
CA THR A 732 -2.65 51.31 25.88
C THR A 732 -2.97 51.11 27.36
N SER A 733 -2.83 52.16 28.17
CA SER A 733 -3.36 52.17 29.54
C SER A 733 -4.81 52.64 29.50
N TRP A 734 -5.72 51.90 30.14
CA TRP A 734 -7.12 52.28 30.24
C TRP A 734 -7.62 52.11 31.68
N GLY A 735 -7.89 53.24 32.33
CA GLY A 735 -8.18 53.29 33.76
C GLY A 735 -6.95 52.89 34.58
N VAL A 736 -7.13 51.97 35.53
CA VAL A 736 -6.04 51.38 36.32
C VAL A 736 -5.36 50.20 35.62
N GLY A 737 -5.92 49.73 34.50
CA GLY A 737 -5.47 48.54 33.79
C GLY A 737 -4.77 48.84 32.48
N THR A 738 -4.32 47.77 31.82
CA THR A 738 -3.72 47.80 30.49
C THR A 738 -4.65 47.08 29.53
N PHE A 739 -4.88 47.70 28.38
CA PHE A 739 -5.66 47.11 27.29
C PHE A 739 -4.71 46.79 26.14
N THR A 740 -4.72 45.54 25.69
CA THR A 740 -3.90 45.06 24.58
C THR A 740 -4.81 44.45 23.53
N LEU A 741 -4.62 44.83 22.27
CA LEU A 741 -5.24 44.20 21.11
C LEU A 741 -4.13 43.55 20.28
N GLY A 742 -4.24 42.25 20.04
CA GLY A 742 -3.30 41.48 19.24
C GLY A 742 -4.00 40.82 18.06
N SER A 743 -3.35 40.79 16.91
CA SER A 743 -3.79 40.06 15.72
C SER A 743 -2.63 39.32 15.07
N THR A 744 -2.88 38.17 14.48
CA THR A 744 -1.88 37.37 13.74
C THR A 744 -2.54 36.80 12.49
N TYR A 745 -1.83 36.89 11.37
CA TYR A 745 -2.19 36.30 10.09
C TYR A 745 -1.02 35.43 9.64
N GLY A 746 -1.26 34.17 9.29
CA GLY A 746 -0.18 33.27 8.87
C GLY A 746 -0.69 32.15 7.98
N ALA A 747 0.25 31.52 7.27
CA ALA A 747 -0.04 30.29 6.55
C ALA A 747 -0.29 29.15 7.56
N VAL A 748 -1.18 28.23 7.18
CA VAL A 748 -1.33 26.91 7.81
C VAL A 748 -0.77 25.93 6.80
N THR A 749 0.50 25.57 6.96
CA THR A 749 1.15 24.62 6.05
C THR A 749 0.90 23.21 6.57
N SER A 750 0.04 22.46 5.89
CA SER A 750 0.11 21.00 5.86
C SER A 750 0.83 20.61 4.57
N ALA A 751 1.43 19.41 4.51
CA ALA A 751 2.43 19.00 3.52
C ALA A 751 2.07 19.21 2.03
N GLU A 752 0.82 19.52 1.66
CA GLU A 752 0.37 19.63 0.27
C GLU A 752 -0.55 20.82 -0.05
N ASP A 753 -1.12 21.55 0.93
CA ASP A 753 -2.00 22.71 0.67
C ASP A 753 -1.80 23.87 1.66
N SER A 754 -1.98 25.09 1.16
CA SER A 754 -1.66 26.34 1.85
C SER A 754 -2.92 27.01 2.39
N GLY A 755 -3.34 26.65 3.60
CA GLY A 755 -4.39 27.37 4.32
C GLY A 755 -3.90 28.72 4.85
N ALA A 756 -4.81 29.61 5.22
CA ALA A 756 -4.50 30.84 5.95
C ALA A 756 -5.31 30.91 7.24
N ALA A 757 -4.64 31.25 8.34
CA ALA A 757 -5.26 31.51 9.63
C ALA A 757 -5.21 33.01 9.95
N PHE A 758 -6.30 33.51 10.53
CA PHE A 758 -6.36 34.83 11.13
C PHE A 758 -6.89 34.70 12.55
N ALA A 759 -6.12 35.19 13.52
CA ALA A 759 -6.51 35.23 14.93
C ALA A 759 -6.44 36.66 15.46
N SER A 760 -7.38 37.02 16.33
CA SER A 760 -7.41 38.30 17.02
C SER A 760 -7.84 38.12 18.47
N VAL A 761 -7.26 38.91 19.37
CA VAL A 761 -7.52 38.85 20.80
C VAL A 761 -7.47 40.23 21.42
N ALA A 762 -8.45 40.51 22.28
CA ALA A 762 -8.42 41.62 23.21
C ALA A 762 -8.10 41.09 24.60
N GLU A 763 -7.14 41.73 25.27
CA GLU A 763 -6.74 41.42 26.63
C GLU A 763 -6.88 42.66 27.51
N TYR A 764 -7.51 42.51 28.67
CA TYR A 764 -7.52 43.51 29.72
C TYR A 764 -6.77 43.01 30.95
N GLY A 765 -5.62 43.62 31.22
CA GLY A 765 -4.81 43.40 32.41
C GLY A 765 -5.22 44.34 33.53
N LEU A 766 -5.74 43.80 34.62
CA LEU A 766 -6.21 44.57 35.78
C LEU A 766 -5.31 44.30 36.99
N PRO A 767 -4.57 45.30 37.50
CA PRO A 767 -3.90 45.19 38.79
C PRO A 767 -4.95 45.27 39.92
N LEU A 768 -4.95 44.26 40.80
CA LEU A 768 -5.80 44.16 41.98
C LEU A 768 -4.92 44.31 43.23
N GLY A 769 -4.65 45.56 43.60
CA GLY A 769 -3.67 45.89 44.65
C GLY A 769 -2.23 45.82 44.14
N GLU A 770 -1.26 45.72 45.05
CA GLU A 770 0.16 45.78 44.70
C GLU A 770 0.74 44.43 44.23
N LYS A 771 0.10 43.31 44.59
CA LYS A 771 0.66 41.96 44.42
C LYS A 771 -0.07 41.07 43.43
N LEU A 772 -1.33 41.37 43.11
CA LEU A 772 -2.15 40.54 42.22
C LEU A 772 -2.40 41.27 40.91
N ARG A 773 -2.17 40.60 39.80
CA ARG A 773 -2.58 41.03 38.47
C ARG A 773 -3.47 39.97 37.85
N SER A 774 -4.63 40.38 37.35
CA SER A 774 -5.56 39.52 36.62
C SER A 774 -5.56 39.89 35.15
N ARG A 775 -5.80 38.92 34.27
CA ARG A 775 -5.89 39.10 32.82
C ARG A 775 -7.17 38.46 32.33
N PHE A 776 -7.93 39.19 31.53
CA PHE A 776 -9.13 38.69 30.88
C PHE A 776 -8.92 38.79 29.37
N GLN A 777 -9.08 37.67 28.67
CA GLN A 777 -8.91 37.58 27.24
C GLN A 777 -10.22 37.18 26.59
N ALA A 778 -10.51 37.80 25.45
CA ALA A 778 -11.56 37.36 24.54
C ALA A 778 -11.06 37.52 23.11
N GLY A 779 -11.28 36.52 22.27
CA GLY A 779 -10.79 36.56 20.91
C GLY A 779 -11.52 35.61 19.98
N ALA A 780 -11.16 35.73 18.72
CA ALA A 780 -11.71 34.91 17.65
C ALA A 780 -10.61 34.58 16.65
N MET A 781 -10.78 33.44 16.01
CA MET A 781 -9.85 32.88 15.06
C MET A 781 -10.60 32.21 13.93
N THR A 782 -10.08 32.31 12.72
CA THR A 782 -10.63 31.64 11.53
C THR A 782 -9.51 31.02 10.72
N GLU A 783 -9.72 29.79 10.29
CA GLU A 783 -8.84 29.03 9.39
C GLU A 783 -9.59 28.82 8.07
N SER A 784 -8.95 29.09 6.92
CA SER A 784 -9.63 28.99 5.62
C SER A 784 -9.95 27.56 5.21
N GLN A 785 -9.10 26.61 5.58
CA GLN A 785 -9.17 25.19 5.23
C GLN A 785 -8.66 24.37 6.41
N GLY A 786 -9.52 24.13 7.40
CA GLY A 786 -9.13 23.35 8.57
C GLY A 786 -9.67 23.86 9.90
N LEU A 787 -9.29 23.17 10.97
CA LEU A 787 -9.53 23.58 12.35
C LEU A 787 -8.39 23.10 13.27
N PHE A 788 -7.80 24.02 14.04
CA PHE A 788 -6.70 23.75 14.96
C PHE A 788 -5.49 23.06 14.29
N GLY A 789 -5.17 23.46 13.06
CA GLY A 789 -4.10 22.87 12.27
C GLY A 789 -4.44 21.51 11.63
N LEU A 790 -5.65 20.98 11.81
CA LEU A 790 -6.16 19.89 10.99
C LEU A 790 -6.35 20.40 9.56
N ALA A 791 -5.82 19.69 8.57
CA ALA A 791 -6.01 20.04 7.17
C ALA A 791 -6.15 18.77 6.33
N GLY A 792 -6.98 18.81 5.29
CA GLY A 792 -7.15 17.68 4.37
C GLY A 792 -7.31 18.12 2.92
N THR A 793 -6.99 17.21 2.01
CA THR A 793 -7.05 17.36 0.55
C THR A 793 -7.95 16.28 -0.06
N GLY A 794 -8.37 16.48 -1.32
CA GLY A 794 -9.21 15.52 -2.04
C GLY A 794 -10.48 15.14 -1.27
N ALA A 795 -10.68 13.84 -1.04
CA ALA A 795 -11.84 13.31 -0.33
C ALA A 795 -11.97 13.80 1.11
N PHE A 796 -10.89 14.29 1.73
CA PHE A 796 -10.87 14.81 3.09
C PHE A 796 -10.80 16.33 3.16
N ALA A 797 -11.03 17.01 2.02
CA ALA A 797 -10.94 18.46 1.95
C ALA A 797 -11.77 19.15 3.05
N THR A 798 -11.09 19.98 3.83
CA THR A 798 -11.71 20.73 4.93
C THR A 798 -12.05 22.14 4.49
N GLY A 799 -13.21 22.64 4.92
CA GLY A 799 -13.62 24.02 4.69
C GLY A 799 -13.19 24.95 5.82
N ARG A 800 -13.87 26.10 5.91
CA ARG A 800 -13.54 27.15 6.88
C ARG A 800 -13.85 26.73 8.31
N GLY A 801 -12.83 26.78 9.18
CA GLY A 801 -12.94 26.67 10.62
C GLY A 801 -13.09 28.04 11.29
N THR A 802 -13.89 28.10 12.35
CA THR A 802 -14.06 29.29 13.18
C THR A 802 -14.02 28.93 14.65
N THR A 803 -13.29 29.70 15.43
CA THR A 803 -13.10 29.52 16.87
C THR A 803 -13.36 30.85 17.58
N GLY A 804 -14.27 30.86 18.55
CA GLY A 804 -14.38 31.93 19.54
C GLY A 804 -13.81 31.44 20.87
N PHE A 805 -12.97 32.21 21.53
CA PHE A 805 -12.33 31.80 22.78
C PHE A 805 -12.29 32.92 23.82
N ALA A 806 -12.21 32.51 25.08
CA ALA A 806 -12.00 33.37 26.23
C ALA A 806 -10.92 32.78 27.14
N GLY A 807 -10.25 33.64 27.90
CA GLY A 807 -9.20 33.23 28.81
C GLY A 807 -9.16 34.08 30.07
N ILE A 808 -8.67 33.49 31.15
CA ILE A 808 -8.39 34.16 32.41
C ILE A 808 -6.98 33.79 32.88
N GLY A 809 -6.24 34.80 33.34
CA GLY A 809 -4.88 34.64 33.83
C GLY A 809 -4.66 35.38 35.14
N PHE A 810 -3.78 34.85 35.97
CA PHE A 810 -3.39 35.41 37.27
C PHE A 810 -1.88 35.38 37.43
N ASP A 811 -1.36 36.50 37.93
CA ASP A 811 0.02 36.66 38.39
C ASP A 811 -0.02 37.20 39.82
N TYR A 812 0.48 36.43 40.77
CA TYR A 812 0.47 36.79 42.19
C TYR A 812 1.87 36.78 42.78
N GLU A 813 2.33 37.95 43.22
CA GLU A 813 3.60 38.11 43.92
C GLU A 813 3.46 37.65 45.39
N LEU A 814 3.98 36.46 45.69
CA LEU A 814 4.02 35.90 47.04
C LEU A 814 4.99 36.70 47.93
N SER A 815 6.19 36.97 47.42
CA SER A 815 7.24 37.76 48.06
C SER A 815 8.12 38.44 47.00
N SER A 816 9.00 39.33 47.43
CA SER A 816 10.05 39.88 46.55
C SER A 816 10.82 38.71 45.93
N GLY A 817 10.67 38.53 44.62
CA GLY A 817 11.33 37.46 43.86
C GLY A 817 10.55 36.15 43.71
N LEU A 818 9.32 35.99 44.23
CA LEU A 818 8.51 34.76 44.07
C LEU A 818 7.11 35.06 43.55
N ARG A 819 6.71 34.39 42.45
CA ARG A 819 5.41 34.58 41.80
C ARG A 819 4.69 33.27 41.55
N LEU A 820 3.38 33.27 41.77
CA LEU A 820 2.45 32.23 41.34
C LEU A 820 1.75 32.67 40.06
N ILE A 821 1.67 31.77 39.09
CA ILE A 821 1.07 32.00 37.77
C ILE A 821 -0.01 30.96 37.55
N ALA A 822 -1.16 31.39 37.04
CA ALA A 822 -2.21 30.49 36.60
C ALA A 822 -2.92 31.05 35.37
N ASP A 823 -3.15 30.21 34.38
CA ASP A 823 -3.82 30.56 33.12
C ASP A 823 -4.80 29.46 32.73
N TYR A 824 -5.98 29.86 32.28
CA TYR A 824 -7.01 28.95 31.77
C TYR A 824 -7.67 29.57 30.53
N GLN A 825 -7.87 28.77 29.49
CA GLN A 825 -8.51 29.20 28.26
C GLN A 825 -9.57 28.19 27.84
N TYR A 826 -10.65 28.68 27.25
CA TYR A 826 -11.77 27.89 26.76
C TYR A 826 -12.26 28.44 25.42
N GLY A 827 -12.59 27.56 24.49
CA GLY A 827 -13.03 27.92 23.15
C GLY A 827 -14.17 27.05 22.65
N LEU A 828 -14.93 27.64 21.75
CA LEU A 828 -16.00 27.00 21.01
C LEU A 828 -15.73 27.18 19.52
N SER A 829 -15.80 26.07 18.80
CA SER A 829 -15.42 26.01 17.41
C SER A 829 -16.41 25.22 16.57
N SER A 830 -16.37 25.49 15.28
CA SER A 830 -17.09 24.77 14.24
C SER A 830 -16.29 24.79 12.95
N MET A 831 -16.46 23.77 12.12
CA MET A 831 -15.85 23.70 10.79
C MET A 831 -16.89 23.20 9.80
N ARG A 832 -16.93 23.77 8.61
CA ARG A 832 -17.72 23.21 7.50
C ARG A 832 -16.84 22.30 6.65
N GLY A 833 -17.37 21.19 6.18
CA GLY A 833 -16.73 20.40 5.13
C GLY A 833 -16.60 21.18 3.84
N ALA A 834 -15.60 20.83 3.01
CA ALA A 834 -15.60 21.26 1.63
C ALA A 834 -16.75 20.55 0.86
N GLU A 835 -17.16 21.10 -0.28
CA GLU A 835 -18.18 20.48 -1.12
C GLU A 835 -17.71 19.09 -1.59
N GLY A 836 -18.56 18.08 -1.40
CA GLY A 836 -18.24 16.68 -1.73
C GLY A 836 -17.32 15.95 -0.75
N SER A 837 -16.71 16.63 0.22
CA SER A 837 -15.82 16.00 1.20
C SER A 837 -16.53 14.92 2.03
N LEU A 838 -15.81 13.86 2.35
CA LEU A 838 -16.27 12.83 3.29
C LEU A 838 -16.47 13.40 4.69
N ILE A 839 -15.77 14.48 5.03
CA ILE A 839 -15.95 15.21 6.28
C ILE A 839 -16.96 16.33 6.03
N GLY A 840 -18.23 16.10 6.38
CA GLY A 840 -19.31 17.08 6.20
C GLY A 840 -19.17 18.31 7.10
N GLY A 841 -18.51 18.18 8.25
CA GLY A 841 -18.19 19.29 9.14
C GLY A 841 -18.10 18.89 10.60
N PHE A 842 -17.66 19.83 11.42
CA PHE A 842 -17.52 19.69 12.87
C PHE A 842 -18.45 20.66 13.61
N GLU A 843 -19.16 20.12 14.60
CA GLU A 843 -20.14 20.87 15.39
C GLU A 843 -19.84 20.79 16.89
N ASN A 844 -20.19 21.88 17.59
CA ASN A 844 -20.10 21.99 19.06
C ASN A 844 -18.71 21.60 19.62
N VAL A 845 -17.65 21.96 18.89
CA VAL A 845 -16.28 21.62 19.28
C VAL A 845 -15.86 22.51 20.43
N ALA A 846 -15.75 21.96 21.63
CA ALA A 846 -15.24 22.65 22.80
C ALA A 846 -13.77 22.30 23.02
N SER A 847 -12.94 23.31 23.28
CA SER A 847 -11.53 23.10 23.59
C SER A 847 -11.07 23.92 24.80
N ASP A 848 -10.09 23.38 25.52
CA ASP A 848 -9.56 23.99 26.73
C ASP A 848 -8.05 23.77 26.90
N SER A 849 -7.40 24.70 27.59
CA SER A 849 -6.01 24.59 28.03
C SER A 849 -5.82 25.24 29.40
N PHE A 850 -4.81 24.81 30.13
CA PHE A 850 -4.44 25.44 31.40
C PHE A 850 -2.96 25.34 31.70
N SER A 851 -2.48 26.27 32.52
CA SER A 851 -1.12 26.27 33.03
C SER A 851 -1.09 26.84 34.44
N ILE A 852 -0.37 26.19 35.34
CA ILE A 852 -0.19 26.62 36.73
C ILE A 852 1.28 26.46 37.07
N GLY A 853 1.91 27.53 37.55
CA GLY A 853 3.35 27.49 37.80
C GLY A 853 3.78 28.44 38.91
N VAL A 854 5.00 28.20 39.38
CA VAL A 854 5.71 29.09 40.31
C VAL A 854 7.03 29.45 39.67
N THR A 855 7.36 30.74 39.70
CA THR A 855 8.66 31.24 39.24
C THR A 855 9.28 32.10 40.31
N GLY A 856 10.60 32.16 40.34
CA GLY A 856 11.27 33.13 41.17
C GLY A 856 12.72 33.39 40.80
N ALA A 857 13.27 34.34 41.51
CA ALA A 857 14.66 34.74 41.45
C ALA A 857 15.19 34.98 42.86
N ASP A 858 16.51 34.92 43.02
CA ASP A 858 17.21 35.16 44.28
C ASP A 858 16.78 34.21 45.42
N LEU A 859 16.46 32.95 45.11
CA LEU A 859 15.98 31.96 46.08
C LEU A 859 17.13 31.37 46.93
N ALA A 860 18.12 30.79 46.28
CA ALA A 860 19.27 30.15 46.95
C ALA A 860 20.54 31.00 46.81
N TYR A 861 20.72 31.68 45.68
CA TYR A 861 21.85 32.56 45.41
C TYR A 861 21.39 33.85 44.72
N LYS A 862 22.10 34.95 44.97
CA LYS A 862 21.85 36.21 44.28
C LYS A 862 22.00 36.02 42.76
N HIS A 863 21.01 36.46 42.00
CA HIS A 863 20.81 36.32 40.56
C HIS A 863 20.48 34.91 40.06
N ASP A 864 20.14 33.96 40.95
CA ASP A 864 19.56 32.70 40.51
C ASP A 864 18.13 32.89 39.99
N ARG A 865 17.69 31.96 39.15
CA ARG A 865 16.34 31.91 38.60
C ARG A 865 15.84 30.49 38.63
N PHE A 866 14.57 30.30 38.92
CA PHE A 866 13.97 28.99 38.89
C PHE A 866 12.52 29.06 38.48
N GLY A 867 11.99 27.94 38.03
CA GLY A 867 10.55 27.82 37.87
C GLY A 867 10.11 26.38 37.74
N PHE A 868 8.84 26.19 38.03
CA PHE A 868 8.11 24.95 37.93
C PHE A 868 6.78 25.24 37.27
N LEU A 869 6.38 24.42 36.31
CA LEU A 869 5.15 24.60 35.55
C LEU A 869 4.45 23.26 35.35
N PHE A 870 3.15 23.25 35.58
CA PHE A 870 2.25 22.15 35.27
C PHE A 870 1.19 22.65 34.29
N SER A 871 1.05 22.01 33.14
CA SER A 871 0.14 22.49 32.09
C SER A 871 -0.51 21.38 31.29
N GLN A 872 -1.63 21.72 30.66
CA GLN A 872 -2.26 20.96 29.59
C GLN A 872 -2.30 21.86 28.36
N PRO A 873 -1.76 21.43 27.20
CA PRO A 873 -1.90 22.17 25.95
C PRO A 873 -3.37 22.17 25.48
N LEU A 874 -3.64 22.84 24.36
CA LEU A 874 -5.00 22.94 23.82
C LEU A 874 -5.53 21.55 23.47
N ARG A 875 -6.65 21.18 24.09
CA ARG A 875 -7.31 19.89 23.93
C ARG A 875 -8.76 20.08 23.52
N VAL A 876 -9.25 19.30 22.56
CA VAL A 876 -10.70 19.18 22.32
C VAL A 876 -11.32 18.26 23.37
N SER A 877 -12.24 18.80 24.16
CA SER A 877 -12.93 18.10 25.24
C SER A 877 -14.31 17.56 24.85
N SER A 878 -14.95 18.14 23.84
CA SER A 878 -16.18 17.62 23.24
C SER A 878 -16.36 18.13 21.81
N GLY A 879 -17.23 17.49 21.05
CA GLY A 879 -17.60 17.87 19.68
C GLY A 879 -17.92 16.65 18.84
N SER A 880 -18.54 16.86 17.69
CA SER A 880 -18.84 15.79 16.75
C SER A 880 -18.43 16.14 15.33
N ALA A 881 -17.89 15.16 14.61
CA ALA A 881 -17.64 15.22 13.18
C ALA A 881 -18.72 14.43 12.43
N HIS A 882 -19.35 15.06 11.45
CA HIS A 882 -20.22 14.36 10.51
C HIS A 882 -19.36 13.78 9.39
N ILE A 883 -19.38 12.46 9.26
CA ILE A 883 -18.61 11.72 8.27
C ILE A 883 -19.58 10.97 7.37
N THR A 884 -19.44 11.14 6.06
CA THR A 884 -20.22 10.42 5.05
C THR A 884 -19.26 9.72 4.10
N THR A 885 -19.28 8.39 4.09
CA THR A 885 -18.41 7.58 3.23
C THR A 885 -19.21 6.84 2.17
N PRO A 886 -18.68 6.64 0.96
CA PRO A 886 -19.28 5.71 0.01
C PRO A 886 -19.02 4.29 0.50
N ALA A 887 -20.03 3.60 0.99
CA ALA A 887 -19.84 2.30 1.66
C ALA A 887 -19.99 1.12 0.70
N MET A 888 -20.87 1.23 -0.30
CA MET A 888 -21.15 0.15 -1.25
C MET A 888 -21.61 0.72 -2.60
N ARG A 889 -21.59 -0.13 -3.62
CA ARG A 889 -22.20 0.11 -4.93
C ARG A 889 -23.25 -0.97 -5.19
N ASP A 890 -24.39 -0.59 -5.77
CA ASP A 890 -25.40 -1.55 -6.23
C ASP A 890 -25.23 -1.89 -7.73
N ALA A 891 -25.96 -2.90 -8.20
CA ALA A 891 -25.91 -3.36 -9.59
C ALA A 891 -26.42 -2.31 -10.61
N ALA A 892 -27.19 -1.31 -10.17
CA ALA A 892 -27.62 -0.20 -11.03
C ALA A 892 -26.58 0.92 -11.11
N GLY A 893 -25.45 0.78 -10.42
CA GLY A 893 -24.38 1.76 -10.36
C GLY A 893 -24.62 2.89 -9.37
N ASN A 894 -25.59 2.77 -8.45
CA ASN A 894 -25.76 3.74 -7.38
C ASN A 894 -24.73 3.50 -6.27
N ILE A 895 -24.23 4.59 -5.69
CA ILE A 895 -23.31 4.59 -4.55
C ILE A 895 -24.13 4.76 -3.28
N LEU A 896 -24.10 3.74 -2.43
CA LEU A 896 -24.76 3.73 -1.13
C LEU A 896 -23.80 4.33 -0.09
N GLN A 897 -24.19 5.47 0.47
CA GLN A 897 -23.39 6.18 1.46
C GLN A 897 -23.72 5.69 2.88
N SER A 898 -22.70 5.61 3.73
CA SER A 898 -22.83 5.46 5.17
C SER A 898 -22.53 6.79 5.84
N ALA A 899 -23.42 7.25 6.72
CA ALA A 899 -23.24 8.48 7.47
C ALA A 899 -23.13 8.18 8.96
N GLN A 900 -22.12 8.75 9.62
CA GLN A 900 -21.89 8.59 11.04
C GLN A 900 -21.44 9.90 11.69
N ASN A 901 -21.79 10.06 12.97
CA ASN A 901 -21.27 11.14 13.80
C ASN A 901 -20.18 10.59 14.71
N ALA A 902 -18.94 10.97 14.43
CA ALA A 902 -17.78 10.60 15.24
C ALA A 902 -17.55 11.61 16.36
N SER A 903 -17.16 11.13 17.55
CA SER A 903 -16.71 12.02 18.63
C SER A 903 -15.37 12.67 18.26
N LEU A 904 -15.24 13.96 18.52
CA LEU A 904 -13.98 14.71 18.40
C LEU A 904 -13.23 14.84 19.73
N ALA A 905 -13.82 14.40 20.84
CA ALA A 905 -13.18 14.46 22.15
C ALA A 905 -11.89 13.61 22.14
N ALA A 906 -10.76 14.22 22.50
CA ALA A 906 -9.49 13.51 22.54
C ALA A 906 -9.52 12.36 23.57
N THR A 907 -9.00 11.18 23.18
CA THR A 907 -9.06 9.95 23.99
C THR A 907 -8.32 10.05 25.32
N GLY A 908 -7.24 10.82 25.36
CA GLY A 908 -6.39 11.05 26.52
C GLY A 908 -6.32 12.52 26.91
N ARG A 909 -5.37 12.83 27.80
CA ARG A 909 -5.10 14.19 28.28
C ARG A 909 -3.60 14.36 28.48
N GLU A 910 -2.95 15.03 27.53
CA GLU A 910 -1.58 15.50 27.71
C GLU A 910 -1.42 16.35 28.96
N LEU A 911 -0.53 15.93 29.86
CA LEU A 911 -0.16 16.69 31.05
C LEU A 911 1.36 16.88 31.05
N ASN A 912 1.76 18.14 31.08
CA ASN A 912 3.14 18.57 30.99
C ASN A 912 3.61 19.07 32.34
N LEU A 913 4.77 18.59 32.75
CA LEU A 913 5.47 18.98 33.95
C LEU A 913 6.85 19.48 33.54
N GLN A 914 7.20 20.71 33.88
CA GLN A 914 8.52 21.24 33.59
C GLN A 914 9.12 21.96 34.79
N THR A 915 10.44 21.92 34.89
CA THR A 915 11.22 22.69 35.86
C THR A 915 12.47 23.24 35.21
N TRP A 916 12.93 24.40 35.68
CA TRP A 916 14.22 24.96 35.29
C TRP A 916 14.90 25.66 36.47
N TYR A 917 16.23 25.69 36.41
CA TYR A 917 17.08 26.38 37.37
C TYR A 917 18.30 26.99 36.66
N GLY A 918 18.51 28.28 36.85
CA GLY A 918 19.65 29.04 36.33
C GLY A 918 20.56 29.49 37.48
N LEU A 919 21.75 28.92 37.55
CA LEU A 919 22.78 29.26 38.51
C LEU A 919 23.76 30.29 37.92
N PRO A 920 23.86 31.51 38.47
CA PRO A 920 24.88 32.48 38.08
C PRO A 920 26.26 31.98 38.52
N LEU A 921 27.21 32.01 37.58
CA LEU A 921 28.58 31.59 37.78
C LEU A 921 29.56 32.77 37.81
N SER A 922 29.10 33.96 37.42
CA SER A 922 29.81 35.24 37.52
C SER A 922 29.19 36.13 38.61
N GLU A 923 29.98 37.04 39.19
CA GLU A 923 29.51 37.93 40.27
C GLU A 923 28.40 38.89 39.84
N ASN A 924 28.36 39.27 38.55
CA ASN A 924 27.28 40.07 37.97
C ASN A 924 26.08 39.23 37.51
N GLY A 925 26.16 37.89 37.59
CA GLY A 925 25.11 36.97 37.16
C GLY A 925 24.85 36.88 35.64
N GLU A 926 25.57 37.65 34.81
CA GLU A 926 25.32 37.76 33.36
C GLU A 926 26.43 37.20 32.47
N ASP A 927 27.68 37.24 32.92
CA ASP A 927 28.83 36.79 32.11
C ASP A 927 28.98 35.27 32.09
N SER A 928 28.49 34.57 33.10
CA SER A 928 28.55 33.11 33.16
C SER A 928 27.33 32.54 33.85
N ARG A 929 26.68 31.53 33.26
CA ARG A 929 25.50 30.88 33.84
C ARG A 929 25.45 29.40 33.50
N LEU A 930 25.08 28.58 34.48
CA LEU A 930 24.66 27.20 34.27
C LEU A 930 23.12 27.16 34.30
N LYS A 931 22.48 26.72 33.21
CA LYS A 931 21.05 26.41 33.19
C LYS A 931 20.85 24.91 33.22
N ILE A 932 19.84 24.48 33.95
CA ILE A 932 19.36 23.11 34.00
C ILE A 932 17.84 23.17 33.79
N GLY A 933 17.32 22.34 32.90
CA GLY A 933 15.89 22.22 32.62
C GLY A 933 15.50 20.76 32.54
N ALA A 934 14.27 20.44 32.95
CA ALA A 934 13.67 19.14 32.72
C ALA A 934 12.20 19.30 32.36
N ALA A 935 11.70 18.42 31.50
CA ALA A 935 10.27 18.32 31.21
C ALA A 935 9.83 16.86 31.11
N PHE A 936 8.57 16.62 31.42
CA PHE A 936 7.89 15.34 31.36
C PHE A 936 6.50 15.56 30.75
N ARG A 937 6.11 14.73 29.78
CA ARG A 937 4.80 14.74 29.13
C ARG A 937 4.14 13.39 29.35
N HIS A 938 2.97 13.39 29.96
CA HIS A 938 2.12 12.20 30.09
C HIS A 938 1.03 12.24 29.02
N GLN A 939 0.77 11.12 28.32
CA GLN A 939 -0.22 11.04 27.23
C GLN A 939 -0.06 12.14 26.18
N PRO A 940 1.15 12.27 25.60
CA PRO A 940 1.42 13.33 24.67
C PRO A 940 0.50 13.24 23.43
N GLY A 941 0.15 14.40 22.88
CA GLY A 941 -0.86 14.54 21.82
C GLY A 941 -2.28 14.23 22.26
N HIS A 942 -2.55 14.19 23.57
CA HIS A 942 -3.83 13.75 24.13
C HIS A 942 -4.24 12.33 23.67
N VAL A 943 -3.26 11.45 23.43
CA VAL A 943 -3.48 10.04 23.09
C VAL A 943 -3.33 9.20 24.34
N LYS A 944 -4.40 8.50 24.73
CA LYS A 944 -4.45 7.76 26.01
C LYS A 944 -3.38 6.66 26.15
N GLN A 945 -3.01 6.04 25.03
CA GLN A 945 -2.06 4.93 24.94
C GLN A 945 -0.63 5.37 24.58
N ALA A 946 -0.40 6.67 24.33
CA ALA A 946 0.95 7.13 24.01
C ALA A 946 1.87 7.02 25.22
N ASP A 947 3.10 6.58 24.96
CA ASP A 947 4.14 6.48 25.97
C ASP A 947 4.50 7.86 26.53
N ALA A 948 4.82 7.89 27.83
CA ALA A 948 5.23 9.12 28.47
C ALA A 948 6.63 9.52 28.02
N GLU A 949 6.85 10.81 27.79
CA GLU A 949 8.10 11.36 27.29
C GLU A 949 8.79 12.18 28.40
N ALA A 950 10.12 12.13 28.47
CA ALA A 950 10.89 12.95 29.39
C ALA A 950 12.15 13.50 28.72
N ILE A 951 12.50 14.75 29.00
CA ILE A 951 13.77 15.35 28.58
C ILE A 951 14.44 16.06 29.76
N GLY A 952 15.77 15.96 29.82
CA GLY A 952 16.61 16.76 30.69
C GLY A 952 17.65 17.51 29.85
N MET A 953 17.90 18.77 30.18
CA MET A 953 18.81 19.63 29.44
C MET A 953 19.70 20.43 30.39
N PHE A 954 20.92 20.71 29.95
CA PHE A 954 21.90 21.52 30.67
C PHE A 954 22.67 22.40 29.70
N GLN A 955 22.87 23.68 30.07
CA GLN A 955 23.56 24.67 29.26
C GLN A 955 24.54 25.45 30.13
N LEU A 956 25.81 25.48 29.73
CA LEU A 956 26.80 26.38 30.31
C LEU A 956 27.05 27.51 29.32
N SER A 957 26.73 28.75 29.69
CA SER A 957 27.02 29.93 28.88
C SER A 957 28.11 30.77 29.54
N HIS A 958 29.00 31.31 28.71
CA HIS A 958 30.07 32.23 29.11
C HIS A 958 30.20 33.32 28.04
N LYS A 959 30.11 34.60 28.43
CA LYS A 959 30.43 35.75 27.57
C LYS A 959 31.92 36.03 27.70
N PHE A 960 32.63 36.01 26.57
CA PHE A 960 34.05 36.35 26.47
C PHE A 960 34.25 37.84 26.22
#